data_AF-A0A8J3CPU4-F1
#
_entry.id   AF-A0A8J3CPU4-F1
#
_cell.length_a   1.000
_cell.length_b   1.000
_cell.length_c   1.000
_cell.angle_alpha   90.00
_cell.angle_beta   90.00
_cell.angle_gamma   90.00
#
_symmetry.space_group_name_H-M   'P 1'
#
loop_
_entity.id
_entity.type
_entity.pdbx_description
1 polymer ?
#
loop_
_entity_poly.entity_id
_entity_poly.type
_entity_poly.pdbx_seq_one_letter_code
_entity_poly.pdbx_strand_id
1 'polypeptide(L)'
;MKQYLSNCAIIATTAFLASCGGDDSSDTTSKTAVTFPLLLTVNAAHTALERSTLTVSGTVTNGSGITVEWSQLSGPMVRFDNAAALRTEIMLPSVRNDAEVTLLFFAEDSLGQTAAQPVSFTIIDEANGPVGPSPQGIPDNGRDRRRNARNDRDARRMFDSREVRTYDGTSNNIANPDWGGTFIHLQRLAPSAYSDGVSSLAGSARVSARVVSNAVVNQNAGETLPNTRSGSDFIWQWGQFLDHDMDLTDGAEEAANIAIPSGDIYFDPDGTGTVEMGFNRALYDPDTGITAAMPREQENEITSWIDGSMIYGSDNTRNAALRAGTNSPYMKTSDGNLLPFNEDSLTNAIGFISDPTQLFLAGDIRVNEQLALAAMHTLWVREHNRLAAQLEQDFPENTADEIFELTRRLVIAKLQIITVEEWLPAFLGPNALPAYSGYDATLDPSIYNAFSAAAFRLGHSMLNDQLLRLDANGDEISDGHVDLASAFFTAPMLLTSETSLDPIIRGLAAQKHQTVDAKVTNALRNFLFGAPGDGGLDLPSLNIQRGRDHGLPDYNTVRVAMGLPRLVSFDAISSDATTVAALSASYVSVDDIDLWIGGLSEDAITGSHLGPLFHAIITRQFTDLRDGDRFWYQNDLTAPEIDRVRGTTLARVIRANTSIGDELQDNVFIVP
;
A
#
# COMPACT_ATOMS: atom_id res chain seq x y z
N MET A 1 9.61 -47.82 -31.44
CA MET A 1 9.42 -48.94 -32.41
C MET A 1 7.94 -49.07 -32.71
N LYS A 2 7.60 -49.52 -33.93
CA LYS A 2 6.29 -49.92 -34.51
C LYS A 2 5.14 -50.16 -33.49
N GLN A 3 3.94 -49.58 -33.60
CA GLN A 3 2.97 -49.51 -34.72
C GLN A 3 2.32 -50.86 -35.07
N TYR A 4 1.02 -51.02 -34.79
CA TYR A 4 -0.03 -51.74 -35.55
C TYR A 4 -1.38 -51.04 -35.18
N LEU A 5 -2.20 -50.46 -36.09
CA LEU A 5 -3.06 -51.08 -37.14
C LEU A 5 -4.20 -51.92 -36.51
N SER A 6 -5.45 -52.04 -36.99
CA SER A 6 -6.23 -51.61 -38.18
C SER A 6 -7.73 -51.99 -37.96
N ASN A 7 -8.78 -51.65 -38.72
CA ASN A 7 -9.04 -50.85 -39.95
C ASN A 7 -10.58 -50.55 -40.10
N CYS A 8 -10.94 -49.72 -41.09
CA CYS A 8 -12.12 -49.71 -42.01
C CYS A 8 -13.51 -50.28 -41.57
N ALA A 9 -14.68 -49.63 -41.75
CA ALA A 9 -15.29 -48.89 -42.89
C ALA A 9 -16.11 -49.77 -43.87
N ILE A 10 -16.98 -49.13 -44.70
CA ILE A 10 -17.86 -49.66 -45.80
C ILE A 10 -19.23 -50.20 -45.30
N ILE A 11 -20.43 -50.02 -45.91
CA ILE A 11 -21.13 -49.09 -46.85
C ILE A 11 -22.44 -49.83 -47.30
N ALA A 12 -23.45 -49.09 -47.82
CA ALA A 12 -24.55 -49.53 -48.71
C ALA A 12 -25.89 -50.14 -48.17
N THR A 13 -26.90 -49.25 -48.12
CA THR A 13 -28.18 -49.25 -48.88
C THR A 13 -28.75 -50.53 -49.54
N THR A 14 -30.04 -50.81 -49.28
CA THR A 14 -31.11 -51.39 -50.17
C THR A 14 -32.41 -51.41 -49.34
N ALA A 15 -33.62 -50.92 -49.70
CA ALA A 15 -34.45 -50.89 -50.92
C ALA A 15 -35.24 -52.18 -51.21
N PHE A 16 -36.58 -52.20 -51.03
CA PHE A 16 -37.60 -52.36 -52.11
C PHE A 16 -39.09 -52.41 -51.66
N LEU A 17 -39.94 -51.96 -52.61
CA LEU A 17 -41.42 -51.92 -52.78
C LEU A 17 -42.40 -52.81 -51.97
N ALA A 18 -43.61 -52.25 -51.78
CA ALA A 18 -44.88 -52.91 -52.10
C ALA A 18 -45.96 -51.88 -52.54
N SER A 19 -46.89 -52.29 -53.40
CA SER A 19 -48.00 -51.47 -53.95
C SER A 19 -49.33 -52.20 -53.77
N CYS A 20 -50.42 -51.46 -53.49
CA CYS A 20 -51.74 -51.55 -54.15
C CYS A 20 -52.91 -51.01 -53.29
N GLY A 21 -53.81 -50.24 -53.91
CA GLY A 21 -55.26 -50.37 -53.69
C GLY A 21 -56.02 -49.24 -52.96
N GLY A 22 -57.01 -48.68 -53.65
CA GLY A 22 -58.31 -48.30 -53.06
C GLY A 22 -58.56 -46.82 -52.72
N ASP A 23 -59.34 -46.14 -53.57
CA ASP A 23 -60.27 -45.11 -53.08
C ASP A 23 -61.39 -45.81 -52.29
N ASP A 24 -61.68 -45.37 -51.06
CA ASP A 24 -63.02 -44.83 -50.73
C ASP A 24 -63.11 -44.26 -49.29
N SER A 25 -63.79 -43.11 -49.20
CA SER A 25 -64.50 -42.52 -48.06
C SER A 25 -64.08 -42.71 -46.58
N SER A 26 -64.04 -41.57 -45.89
CA SER A 26 -64.52 -41.30 -44.52
C SER A 26 -63.63 -41.51 -43.28
N ASP A 27 -63.47 -40.37 -42.59
CA ASP A 27 -63.58 -40.16 -41.14
C ASP A 27 -62.33 -40.12 -40.22
N THR A 28 -62.39 -39.18 -39.28
CA THR A 28 -61.50 -38.93 -38.12
C THR A 28 -59.99 -39.18 -38.28
N THR A 29 -59.23 -38.12 -38.62
CA THR A 29 -57.82 -38.05 -38.20
C THR A 29 -57.70 -37.31 -36.87
N SER A 30 -57.38 -38.04 -35.81
CA SER A 30 -56.70 -37.44 -34.66
C SER A 30 -55.37 -36.89 -35.15
N LYS A 31 -55.16 -35.57 -35.08
CA LYS A 31 -53.83 -35.00 -35.23
C LYS A 31 -53.01 -35.34 -33.99
N THR A 32 -52.38 -36.52 -33.98
CA THR A 32 -51.22 -36.76 -33.11
C THR A 32 -50.17 -35.73 -33.50
N ALA A 33 -50.02 -34.69 -32.68
CA ALA A 33 -48.97 -33.70 -32.89
C ALA A 33 -47.63 -34.43 -32.79
N VAL A 34 -46.84 -34.37 -33.88
CA VAL A 34 -45.45 -34.83 -33.84
C VAL A 34 -44.66 -33.76 -33.08
N THR A 35 -44.60 -33.90 -31.76
CA THR A 35 -43.70 -33.09 -30.92
C THR A 35 -42.27 -33.50 -31.21
N PHE A 36 -41.49 -32.55 -31.71
CA PHE A 36 -40.04 -32.69 -31.83
C PHE A 36 -39.41 -32.34 -30.48
N PRO A 37 -38.35 -33.05 -30.04
CA PRO A 37 -37.63 -32.68 -28.83
C PRO A 37 -37.01 -31.30 -28.98
N LEU A 38 -36.93 -30.56 -27.87
CA LEU A 38 -36.23 -29.29 -27.81
C LEU A 38 -34.74 -29.50 -28.11
N LEU A 39 -34.20 -28.69 -29.02
CA LEU A 39 -32.77 -28.66 -29.33
C LEU A 39 -32.17 -27.38 -28.74
N LEU A 40 -31.15 -27.56 -27.91
CA LEU A 40 -30.42 -26.50 -27.22
C LEU A 40 -29.08 -26.22 -27.90
N THR A 41 -28.62 -24.98 -27.83
CA THR A 41 -27.22 -24.62 -28.08
C THR A 41 -26.82 -23.56 -27.08
N VAL A 42 -25.64 -23.71 -26.47
CA VAL A 42 -25.12 -22.79 -25.45
C VAL A 42 -23.80 -22.19 -25.93
N ASN A 43 -23.65 -20.87 -25.78
CA ASN A 43 -22.43 -20.13 -26.05
C ASN A 43 -21.99 -19.39 -24.79
N ALA A 44 -20.74 -19.63 -24.39
CA ALA A 44 -19.99 -18.92 -23.36
C ALA A 44 -18.53 -18.81 -23.82
N ALA A 45 -17.76 -17.89 -23.24
CA ALA A 45 -16.30 -17.94 -23.39
C ALA A 45 -15.75 -19.18 -22.66
N HIS A 46 -14.72 -19.82 -23.21
CA HIS A 46 -14.10 -20.98 -22.55
C HIS A 46 -13.29 -20.60 -21.30
N THR A 47 -12.83 -19.35 -21.22
CA THR A 47 -12.09 -18.79 -20.09
C THR A 47 -12.51 -17.34 -19.87
N ALA A 48 -12.42 -16.86 -18.62
CA ALA A 48 -12.62 -15.47 -18.23
C ALA A 48 -11.87 -15.21 -16.92
N LEU A 49 -11.43 -13.98 -16.67
CA LEU A 49 -10.76 -13.62 -15.41
C LEU A 49 -11.75 -13.67 -14.23
N GLU A 50 -11.27 -14.00 -13.03
CA GLU A 50 -12.03 -13.74 -11.81
C GLU A 50 -12.49 -12.29 -11.71
N ARG A 51 -13.57 -12.04 -10.95
CA ARG A 51 -14.20 -10.71 -10.75
C ARG A 51 -14.73 -10.02 -12.02
N SER A 52 -14.47 -10.55 -13.21
CA SER A 52 -15.04 -10.08 -14.47
C SER A 52 -16.49 -10.55 -14.67
N THR A 53 -17.20 -9.88 -15.58
CA THR A 53 -18.54 -10.28 -16.04
C THR A 53 -18.44 -11.13 -17.30
N LEU A 54 -18.91 -12.37 -17.24
CA LEU A 54 -19.02 -13.25 -18.38
C LEU A 54 -20.47 -13.27 -18.90
N THR A 55 -20.68 -13.01 -20.19
CA THR A 55 -21.98 -13.29 -20.83
C THR A 55 -22.09 -14.78 -21.14
N VAL A 56 -23.18 -15.41 -20.69
CA VAL A 56 -23.59 -16.74 -21.17
C VAL A 56 -24.93 -16.64 -21.91
N SER A 57 -25.11 -17.45 -22.95
CA SER A 57 -26.33 -17.42 -23.76
C SER A 57 -26.72 -18.81 -24.26
N GLY A 58 -28.03 -19.04 -24.33
CA GLY A 58 -28.64 -20.28 -24.79
C GLY A 58 -29.71 -20.00 -25.84
N THR A 59 -29.82 -20.87 -26.82
CA THR A 59 -30.90 -20.86 -27.81
C THR A 59 -31.70 -22.16 -27.74
N VAL A 60 -33.02 -22.04 -27.90
CA VAL A 60 -33.95 -23.17 -27.89
C VAL A 60 -34.67 -23.20 -29.23
N THR A 61 -34.71 -24.35 -29.88
CA THR A 61 -35.45 -24.55 -31.14
C THR A 61 -36.47 -25.69 -31.02
N ASN A 62 -37.48 -25.67 -31.90
CA ASN A 62 -38.60 -26.61 -31.98
C ASN A 62 -39.63 -26.59 -30.83
N GLY A 63 -39.74 -25.49 -30.06
CA GLY A 63 -40.80 -25.30 -29.07
C GLY A 63 -41.41 -23.91 -29.05
N SER A 64 -42.51 -23.75 -28.32
CA SER A 64 -43.27 -22.49 -28.17
C SER A 64 -43.56 -22.20 -26.70
N GLY A 65 -43.63 -20.93 -26.32
CA GLY A 65 -43.88 -20.54 -24.93
C GLY A 65 -42.79 -21.01 -23.98
N ILE A 66 -41.53 -20.90 -24.41
CA ILE A 66 -40.37 -21.43 -23.70
C ILE A 66 -40.13 -20.69 -22.38
N THR A 67 -39.97 -21.45 -21.30
CA THR A 67 -39.33 -21.00 -20.05
C THR A 67 -37.91 -21.57 -19.99
N VAL A 68 -36.96 -20.80 -19.45
CA VAL A 68 -35.56 -21.23 -19.29
C VAL A 68 -35.03 -20.93 -17.90
N GLU A 69 -34.04 -21.70 -17.47
CA GLU A 69 -33.33 -21.50 -16.21
C GLU A 69 -31.84 -21.83 -16.36
N TRP A 70 -30.99 -21.00 -15.78
CA TRP A 70 -29.58 -21.30 -15.56
C TRP A 70 -29.36 -21.72 -14.11
N SER A 71 -28.69 -22.85 -13.92
CA SER A 71 -28.25 -23.33 -12.60
C SER A 71 -26.78 -23.71 -12.63
N GLN A 72 -26.11 -23.69 -11.47
CA GLN A 72 -24.73 -24.13 -11.35
C GLN A 72 -24.67 -25.59 -10.89
N LEU A 73 -23.83 -26.40 -11.55
CA LEU A 73 -23.59 -27.80 -11.20
C LEU A 73 -22.34 -27.97 -10.33
N SER A 74 -21.27 -27.23 -10.61
CA SER A 74 -19.96 -27.37 -9.95
C SER A 74 -19.09 -26.13 -10.09
N GLY A 75 -18.01 -26.08 -9.31
CA GLY A 75 -17.03 -24.99 -9.29
C GLY A 75 -17.33 -23.91 -8.25
N PRO A 76 -16.50 -22.85 -8.18
CA PRO A 76 -16.75 -21.65 -7.36
C PRO A 76 -18.09 -20.98 -7.69
N MET A 77 -18.82 -20.52 -6.68
CA MET A 77 -20.21 -20.05 -6.81
C MET A 77 -20.29 -18.75 -7.64
N VAL A 78 -20.99 -18.79 -8.78
CA VAL A 78 -21.20 -17.62 -9.67
C VAL A 78 -22.55 -16.96 -9.44
N ARG A 79 -22.61 -15.64 -9.64
CA ARG A 79 -23.86 -14.88 -9.49
C ARG A 79 -24.42 -14.48 -10.85
N PHE A 80 -25.61 -14.99 -11.16
CA PHE A 80 -26.40 -14.54 -12.31
C PHE A 80 -27.05 -13.19 -12.05
N ASP A 81 -27.04 -12.30 -13.04
CA ASP A 81 -27.90 -11.12 -13.09
C ASP A 81 -29.38 -11.52 -13.27
N ASN A 82 -29.65 -12.41 -14.23
CA ASN A 82 -30.98 -12.99 -14.43
C ASN A 82 -30.89 -14.46 -14.90
N ALA A 83 -31.10 -15.41 -13.97
CA ALA A 83 -31.06 -16.84 -14.28
C ALA A 83 -32.21 -17.31 -15.19
N ALA A 84 -33.27 -16.53 -15.40
CA ALA A 84 -34.44 -16.90 -16.20
C ALA A 84 -34.41 -16.32 -17.64
N ALA A 85 -33.24 -15.91 -18.14
CA ALA A 85 -33.08 -15.27 -19.45
C ALA A 85 -32.25 -16.11 -20.44
N LEU A 86 -32.60 -16.04 -21.73
CA LEU A 86 -31.86 -16.68 -22.83
C LEU A 86 -30.41 -16.16 -22.97
N ARG A 87 -30.18 -14.89 -22.63
CA ARG A 87 -28.84 -14.28 -22.50
C ARG A 87 -28.78 -13.66 -21.13
N THR A 88 -27.73 -13.97 -20.37
CA THR A 88 -27.53 -13.47 -19.01
C THR A 88 -26.06 -13.21 -18.75
N GLU A 89 -25.79 -12.33 -17.80
CA GLU A 89 -24.45 -12.01 -17.35
C GLU A 89 -24.21 -12.67 -15.99
N ILE A 90 -23.04 -13.30 -15.85
CA ILE A 90 -22.59 -13.90 -14.61
C ILE A 90 -21.36 -13.15 -14.09
N MET A 91 -21.44 -12.71 -12.84
CA MET A 91 -20.30 -12.17 -12.11
C MET A 91 -19.49 -13.34 -11.57
N LEU A 92 -18.21 -13.39 -11.93
CA LEU A 92 -17.30 -14.46 -11.56
C LEU A 92 -16.71 -14.20 -10.17
N PRO A 93 -16.75 -15.18 -9.25
CA PRO A 93 -16.16 -15.04 -7.92
C PRO A 93 -14.64 -14.95 -8.00
N SER A 94 -14.03 -14.55 -6.90
CA SER A 94 -12.59 -14.73 -6.73
C SER A 94 -12.23 -16.20 -6.51
N VAL A 95 -11.09 -16.64 -7.05
CA VAL A 95 -10.59 -18.02 -7.00
C VAL A 95 -9.12 -18.03 -6.61
N ARG A 96 -8.69 -19.01 -5.79
CA ARG A 96 -7.31 -19.09 -5.28
C ARG A 96 -6.31 -19.76 -6.23
N ASN A 97 -6.82 -20.29 -7.34
CA ASN A 97 -6.16 -20.95 -8.46
C ASN A 97 -7.19 -20.97 -9.60
N ASP A 98 -6.75 -21.11 -10.86
CA ASP A 98 -7.63 -21.34 -12.01
C ASP A 98 -8.66 -22.46 -11.71
N ALA A 99 -9.95 -22.17 -11.89
CA ALA A 99 -11.03 -23.03 -11.44
C ALA A 99 -12.12 -23.22 -12.52
N GLU A 100 -12.46 -24.47 -12.81
CA GLU A 100 -13.56 -24.79 -13.72
C GLU A 100 -14.92 -24.61 -13.03
N VAL A 101 -15.82 -23.87 -13.68
CA VAL A 101 -17.24 -23.77 -13.34
C VAL A 101 -18.05 -24.46 -14.41
N THR A 102 -19.01 -25.29 -14.00
CA THR A 102 -19.98 -25.92 -14.92
C THR A 102 -21.39 -25.45 -14.58
N LEU A 103 -22.08 -24.91 -15.57
CA LEU A 103 -23.48 -24.49 -15.50
C LEU A 103 -24.36 -25.44 -16.31
N LEU A 104 -25.65 -25.48 -15.97
CA LEU A 104 -26.69 -26.16 -16.74
C LEU A 104 -27.69 -25.12 -17.25
N PHE A 105 -27.88 -25.09 -18.57
CA PHE A 105 -28.98 -24.40 -19.20
C PHE A 105 -30.15 -25.36 -19.38
N PHE A 106 -31.27 -25.10 -18.71
CA PHE A 106 -32.51 -25.87 -18.79
C PHE A 106 -33.58 -25.08 -19.56
N ALA A 107 -34.41 -25.79 -20.32
CA ALA A 107 -35.57 -25.21 -21.00
C ALA A 107 -36.78 -26.16 -20.97
N GLU A 108 -37.97 -25.58 -20.85
CA GLU A 108 -39.26 -26.27 -20.93
C GLU A 108 -40.19 -25.51 -21.91
N ASP A 109 -40.99 -26.23 -22.69
CA ASP A 109 -42.00 -25.65 -23.60
C ASP A 109 -43.42 -25.67 -23.00
N SER A 110 -44.35 -24.97 -23.65
CA SER A 110 -45.76 -24.92 -23.21
C SER A 110 -46.51 -26.26 -23.29
N LEU A 111 -45.86 -27.35 -23.71
CA LEU A 111 -46.38 -28.71 -23.77
C LEU A 111 -45.71 -29.65 -22.74
N GLY A 112 -44.79 -29.13 -21.91
CA GLY A 112 -44.06 -29.87 -20.89
C GLY A 112 -42.90 -30.70 -21.44
N GLN A 113 -42.42 -30.43 -22.66
CA GLN A 113 -41.15 -31.02 -23.12
C GLN A 113 -39.99 -30.25 -22.52
N THR A 114 -38.99 -30.99 -22.02
CA THR A 114 -37.81 -30.41 -21.38
C THR A 114 -36.51 -30.79 -22.10
N ALA A 115 -35.52 -29.91 -22.08
CA ALA A 115 -34.15 -30.22 -22.44
C ALA A 115 -33.16 -29.52 -21.49
N ALA A 116 -31.95 -30.07 -21.37
CA ALA A 116 -30.89 -29.49 -20.57
C ALA A 116 -29.52 -29.66 -21.26
N GLN A 117 -28.67 -28.63 -21.21
CA GLN A 117 -27.36 -28.60 -21.84
C GLN A 117 -26.33 -28.01 -20.87
N PRO A 118 -25.26 -28.75 -20.49
CA PRO A 118 -24.20 -28.20 -19.67
C PRO A 118 -23.24 -27.32 -20.49
N VAL A 119 -22.61 -26.36 -19.82
CA VAL A 119 -21.48 -25.57 -20.32
C VAL A 119 -20.44 -25.41 -19.23
N SER A 120 -19.17 -25.61 -19.57
CA SER A 120 -18.03 -25.33 -18.68
C SER A 120 -17.24 -24.13 -19.18
N PHE A 121 -16.65 -23.39 -18.24
CA PHE A 121 -15.60 -22.40 -18.50
C PHE A 121 -14.62 -22.36 -17.33
N THR A 122 -13.39 -21.90 -17.56
CA THR A 122 -12.39 -21.70 -16.50
C THR A 122 -12.39 -20.25 -16.06
N ILE A 123 -12.59 -20.03 -14.76
CA ILE A 123 -12.21 -18.77 -14.12
C ILE A 123 -10.69 -18.80 -13.99
N ILE A 124 -10.02 -17.85 -14.65
CA ILE A 124 -8.58 -17.64 -14.52
C ILE A 124 -8.35 -16.82 -13.26
N ASP A 125 -7.49 -17.31 -12.37
CA ASP A 125 -7.01 -16.56 -11.22
C ASP A 125 -6.26 -15.32 -11.73
N GLU A 126 -6.60 -14.13 -11.22
CA GLU A 126 -6.01 -12.88 -11.66
C GLU A 126 -4.49 -12.90 -11.44
N ALA A 127 -4.00 -13.71 -10.49
CA ALA A 127 -2.59 -14.05 -10.23
C ALA A 127 -1.76 -14.32 -11.49
N ASN A 128 -2.38 -14.86 -12.56
CA ASN A 128 -1.71 -15.25 -13.79
C ASN A 128 -1.77 -14.19 -14.92
N GLY A 129 -2.39 -13.03 -14.69
CA GLY A 129 -2.49 -11.92 -15.64
C GLY A 129 -1.26 -10.99 -15.67
N PRO A 130 -0.92 -10.36 -16.82
CA PRO A 130 0.17 -9.40 -16.91
C PRO A 130 -0.15 -8.09 -16.17
N VAL A 131 0.73 -7.70 -15.24
CA VAL A 131 0.57 -6.54 -14.35
C VAL A 131 1.23 -5.30 -14.94
N GLY A 132 0.59 -4.13 -14.82
CA GLY A 132 1.21 -2.82 -15.07
C GLY A 132 1.76 -2.20 -13.77
N PRO A 133 2.91 -1.51 -13.79
CA PRO A 133 3.53 -1.04 -12.56
C PRO A 133 2.74 0.08 -11.87
N SER A 134 2.88 0.17 -10.55
CA SER A 134 2.32 1.27 -9.75
C SER A 134 3.02 2.61 -10.02
N PRO A 135 2.50 3.76 -9.54
CA PRO A 135 3.15 5.07 -9.75
C PRO A 135 4.59 5.19 -9.21
N GLN A 136 5.01 4.31 -8.30
CA GLN A 136 6.40 4.23 -7.80
C GLN A 136 7.26 3.22 -8.60
N GLY A 137 6.70 2.66 -9.68
CA GLY A 137 7.34 1.61 -10.49
C GLY A 137 7.28 0.22 -9.87
N ILE A 138 6.46 -0.03 -8.85
CA ILE A 138 6.35 -1.36 -8.23
C ILE A 138 5.72 -2.32 -9.25
N PRO A 139 6.39 -3.43 -9.64
CA PRO A 139 5.97 -4.27 -10.77
C PRO A 139 4.93 -5.35 -10.42
N ASP A 140 4.49 -5.41 -9.17
CA ASP A 140 3.41 -6.31 -8.71
C ASP A 140 2.23 -5.51 -8.15
N ASN A 141 1.09 -6.19 -8.02
CA ASN A 141 -0.14 -5.67 -7.39
C ASN A 141 -0.35 -6.35 -6.01
N GLY A 142 0.73 -6.52 -5.26
CA GLY A 142 0.73 -7.09 -3.91
C GLY A 142 0.50 -8.61 -3.83
N ARG A 143 0.12 -9.30 -4.91
CA ARG A 143 -0.23 -10.74 -4.88
C ARG A 143 0.90 -11.64 -4.40
N ASP A 144 2.11 -11.49 -4.95
CA ASP A 144 3.27 -12.29 -4.55
C ASP A 144 3.65 -12.01 -3.09
N ARG A 145 3.66 -10.73 -2.69
CA ARG A 145 3.93 -10.29 -1.31
C ARG A 145 2.88 -10.84 -0.34
N ARG A 146 1.58 -10.77 -0.68
CA ARG A 146 0.47 -11.35 0.09
C ARG A 146 0.58 -12.87 0.22
N ARG A 147 1.02 -13.57 -0.84
CA ARG A 147 1.26 -15.01 -0.81
C ARG A 147 2.41 -15.36 0.14
N ASN A 148 3.57 -14.73 -0.02
CA ASN A 148 4.75 -14.98 0.79
C ASN A 148 4.44 -14.71 2.28
N ALA A 149 3.80 -13.57 2.57
CA ALA A 149 3.39 -13.19 3.91
C ALA A 149 2.35 -14.13 4.55
N ARG A 150 1.31 -14.57 3.81
CA ARG A 150 0.22 -15.40 4.38
C ARG A 150 0.49 -16.91 4.36
N ASN A 151 1.35 -17.43 3.48
CA ASN A 151 1.63 -18.86 3.38
C ASN A 151 2.87 -19.29 4.20
N ASP A 152 3.88 -18.43 4.35
CA ASP A 152 5.11 -18.72 5.11
C ASP A 152 5.07 -18.14 6.53
N ARG A 153 3.87 -18.01 7.10
CA ARG A 153 3.65 -17.60 8.50
C ARG A 153 4.32 -18.59 9.44
N ASP A 154 5.28 -18.10 10.21
CA ASP A 154 6.07 -18.93 11.10
C ASP A 154 5.26 -19.52 12.26
N ALA A 155 5.59 -20.75 12.64
CA ALA A 155 5.25 -21.22 13.98
C ALA A 155 6.08 -20.42 15.00
N ARG A 156 5.45 -19.97 16.09
CA ARG A 156 6.09 -19.18 17.16
C ARG A 156 7.45 -19.77 17.56
N ARG A 157 8.53 -19.09 17.18
CA ARG A 157 9.91 -19.50 17.48
C ARG A 157 10.28 -19.04 18.89
N MET A 158 11.09 -19.84 19.58
CA MET A 158 11.53 -19.57 20.95
C MET A 158 13.06 -19.47 21.00
N PHE A 159 13.57 -18.40 21.59
CA PHE A 159 14.98 -18.18 21.93
C PHE A 159 15.07 -17.70 23.38
N ASP A 160 16.00 -18.24 24.18
CA ASP A 160 16.14 -17.89 25.60
C ASP A 160 14.80 -18.00 26.39
N SER A 161 14.03 -19.06 26.09
CA SER A 161 12.66 -19.29 26.61
C SER A 161 11.61 -18.19 26.31
N ARG A 162 11.98 -17.16 25.54
CA ARG A 162 11.13 -16.06 25.09
C ARG A 162 10.77 -16.25 23.62
N GLU A 163 9.64 -15.69 23.22
CA GLU A 163 9.20 -15.73 21.83
C GLU A 163 10.05 -14.77 20.99
N VAL A 164 10.38 -15.18 19.76
CA VAL A 164 10.97 -14.32 18.74
C VAL A 164 9.83 -13.70 17.95
N ARG A 165 9.81 -12.37 17.86
CA ARG A 165 8.88 -11.63 17.01
C ARG A 165 8.99 -12.12 15.56
N THR A 166 7.88 -12.48 14.93
CA THR A 166 7.88 -12.91 13.52
C THR A 166 8.26 -11.75 12.58
N TYR A 167 8.52 -12.05 11.31
CA TYR A 167 8.79 -11.02 10.29
C TYR A 167 7.49 -10.43 9.71
N ASP A 168 6.41 -11.22 9.71
CA ASP A 168 5.08 -10.82 9.23
C ASP A 168 4.23 -10.05 10.28
N GLY A 169 4.80 -9.77 11.45
CA GLY A 169 4.14 -9.06 12.56
C GLY A 169 3.04 -9.84 13.29
N THR A 170 2.74 -11.08 12.89
CA THR A 170 1.69 -11.89 13.53
C THR A 170 2.12 -12.47 14.88
N SER A 171 1.18 -13.11 15.57
CA SER A 171 1.32 -13.67 16.93
C SER A 171 1.71 -12.66 18.03
N ASN A 172 1.88 -11.37 17.73
CA ASN A 172 2.15 -10.34 18.73
C ASN A 172 1.06 -10.32 19.82
N ASN A 173 -0.21 -10.09 19.44
CA ASN A 173 -1.31 -10.28 20.38
C ASN A 173 -1.62 -11.78 20.55
N ILE A 174 -1.76 -12.24 21.81
CA ILE A 174 -1.95 -13.66 22.12
C ILE A 174 -3.37 -14.15 21.76
N ALA A 175 -4.39 -13.29 21.94
CA ALA A 175 -5.79 -13.62 21.70
C ALA A 175 -6.20 -13.38 20.23
N ASN A 176 -5.63 -12.35 19.61
CA ASN A 176 -5.91 -11.94 18.23
C ASN A 176 -4.59 -11.95 17.42
N PRO A 177 -4.07 -13.13 17.04
CA PRO A 177 -2.73 -13.28 16.48
C PRO A 177 -2.53 -12.59 15.12
N ASP A 178 -3.59 -12.11 14.48
CA ASP A 178 -3.51 -11.36 13.22
C ASP A 178 -3.35 -9.85 13.41
N TRP A 179 -3.65 -9.26 14.58
CA TRP A 179 -3.55 -7.82 14.80
C TRP A 179 -2.12 -7.30 14.56
N GLY A 180 -2.00 -6.19 13.84
CA GLY A 180 -0.74 -5.57 13.44
C GLY A 180 0.12 -6.36 12.44
N GLY A 181 -0.34 -7.53 11.96
CA GLY A 181 0.37 -8.30 10.95
C GLY A 181 0.24 -7.75 9.53
N THR A 182 1.02 -8.31 8.61
CA THR A 182 0.96 -8.00 7.17
C THR A 182 -0.35 -8.43 6.52
N PHE A 183 -0.82 -7.63 5.56
CA PHE A 183 -2.08 -7.77 4.82
C PHE A 183 -3.28 -7.87 5.76
N ILE A 184 -3.40 -6.90 6.67
CA ILE A 184 -4.50 -6.70 7.61
C ILE A 184 -5.16 -5.35 7.34
N HIS A 185 -6.46 -5.21 7.60
CA HIS A 185 -7.20 -3.98 7.32
C HIS A 185 -6.64 -2.78 8.08
N LEU A 186 -6.56 -1.64 7.41
CA LEU A 186 -6.32 -0.35 8.05
C LEU A 186 -7.55 0.05 8.89
N GLN A 187 -7.37 0.33 10.17
CA GLN A 187 -8.47 0.68 11.08
C GLN A 187 -9.16 1.99 10.71
N ARG A 188 -10.47 2.10 11.01
CA ARG A 188 -11.25 3.30 10.73
C ARG A 188 -11.59 4.07 12.01
N LEU A 189 -11.05 5.30 12.13
CA LEU A 189 -11.45 6.27 13.15
C LEU A 189 -12.94 6.68 13.01
N ALA A 190 -13.47 6.66 11.79
CA ALA A 190 -14.87 6.90 11.47
C ALA A 190 -15.27 6.07 10.23
N PRO A 191 -16.56 5.71 10.05
CA PRO A 191 -17.04 4.91 8.91
C PRO A 191 -16.60 5.49 7.56
N SER A 192 -16.37 4.63 6.57
CA SER A 192 -15.96 5.05 5.22
C SER A 192 -16.99 5.96 4.56
N ALA A 193 -16.53 6.99 3.85
CA ALA A 193 -17.32 8.01 3.19
C ALA A 193 -17.41 7.84 1.65
N TYR A 194 -17.34 6.59 1.15
CA TYR A 194 -17.54 6.28 -0.26
C TYR A 194 -18.86 6.86 -0.78
N SER A 195 -18.87 7.41 -2.00
CA SER A 195 -20.03 8.15 -2.52
C SER A 195 -21.28 7.30 -2.75
N ASP A 196 -21.10 5.99 -2.95
CA ASP A 196 -22.15 4.97 -3.03
C ASP A 196 -22.36 4.21 -1.71
N GLY A 197 -21.58 4.53 -0.68
CA GLY A 197 -21.50 3.79 0.58
C GLY A 197 -20.76 2.45 0.49
N VAL A 198 -20.15 2.11 -0.64
CA VAL A 198 -19.54 0.79 -0.90
C VAL A 198 -18.07 0.90 -1.28
N SER A 199 -17.76 1.56 -2.40
CA SER A 199 -16.40 1.57 -2.96
C SER A 199 -16.12 2.71 -3.95
N SER A 200 -17.11 3.47 -4.41
CA SER A 200 -16.90 4.66 -5.25
C SER A 200 -16.21 5.78 -4.47
N LEU A 201 -15.21 6.44 -5.08
CA LEU A 201 -14.39 7.50 -4.46
C LEU A 201 -15.21 8.44 -3.55
N ALA A 202 -14.71 8.73 -2.36
CA ALA A 202 -15.33 9.69 -1.45
C ALA A 202 -15.33 11.11 -2.03
N GLY A 203 -16.38 11.87 -1.71
CA GLY A 203 -16.49 13.27 -2.13
C GLY A 203 -16.61 13.46 -3.64
N SER A 204 -17.44 12.67 -4.33
CA SER A 204 -17.71 12.81 -5.79
C SER A 204 -18.20 14.20 -6.24
N ALA A 205 -18.67 15.04 -5.33
CA ALA A 205 -19.03 16.44 -5.59
C ALA A 205 -17.87 17.45 -5.39
N ARG A 206 -16.72 17.01 -4.87
CA ARG A 206 -15.52 17.86 -4.69
C ARG A 206 -14.87 18.13 -6.05
N VAL A 207 -14.23 19.28 -6.17
CA VAL A 207 -13.41 19.62 -7.35
C VAL A 207 -12.20 18.67 -7.49
N SER A 208 -11.61 18.61 -8.69
CA SER A 208 -10.41 17.79 -8.94
C SER A 208 -9.31 18.05 -7.91
N ALA A 209 -8.60 17.00 -7.52
CA ALA A 209 -7.44 17.09 -6.62
C ALA A 209 -6.41 18.12 -7.13
N ARG A 210 -6.21 18.23 -8.44
CA ARG A 210 -5.30 19.23 -9.04
C ARG A 210 -5.78 20.67 -8.87
N VAL A 211 -7.09 20.91 -8.85
CA VAL A 211 -7.65 22.25 -8.58
C VAL A 211 -7.38 22.67 -7.14
N VAL A 212 -7.64 21.78 -6.17
CA VAL A 212 -7.32 22.01 -4.75
C VAL A 212 -5.82 22.21 -4.55
N SER A 213 -5.01 21.35 -5.18
CA SER A 213 -3.55 21.46 -5.20
C SER A 213 -3.13 22.86 -5.67
N ASN A 214 -3.57 23.31 -6.85
CA ASN A 214 -3.20 24.61 -7.41
C ASN A 214 -3.62 25.80 -6.54
N ALA A 215 -4.79 25.76 -5.90
CA ALA A 215 -5.29 26.85 -5.08
C ALA A 215 -4.66 26.89 -3.67
N VAL A 216 -4.62 25.75 -2.98
CA VAL A 216 -4.25 25.67 -1.56
C VAL A 216 -2.77 25.38 -1.38
N VAL A 217 -2.23 24.41 -2.14
CA VAL A 217 -0.94 23.76 -1.85
C VAL A 217 0.26 24.40 -2.56
N ASN A 218 0.03 25.40 -3.41
CA ASN A 218 1.11 26.06 -4.13
C ASN A 218 2.02 26.89 -3.20
N GLN A 219 3.28 26.44 -3.06
CA GLN A 219 4.44 27.24 -2.66
C GLN A 219 5.08 27.83 -3.93
N ASN A 220 5.51 29.09 -3.91
CA ASN A 220 6.11 29.70 -5.10
C ASN A 220 7.52 29.15 -5.35
N ALA A 221 7.94 29.07 -6.62
CA ALA A 221 9.27 28.57 -6.96
C ALA A 221 10.38 29.44 -6.32
N GLY A 222 11.25 28.83 -5.52
CA GLY A 222 12.31 29.53 -4.76
C GLY A 222 11.83 30.22 -3.48
N GLU A 223 10.56 30.10 -3.10
CA GLU A 223 10.06 30.48 -1.78
C GLU A 223 10.47 29.41 -0.75
N THR A 224 10.92 29.83 0.43
CA THR A 224 11.24 28.94 1.55
C THR A 224 10.54 29.42 2.81
N LEU A 225 9.84 28.50 3.47
CA LEU A 225 9.02 28.71 4.65
C LEU A 225 9.56 27.86 5.80
N PRO A 226 10.80 28.10 6.29
CA PRO A 226 11.41 27.25 7.30
C PRO A 226 10.62 27.27 8.61
N ASN A 227 10.54 26.12 9.28
CA ASN A 227 9.81 26.01 10.53
C ASN A 227 10.36 26.93 11.65
N THR A 228 9.47 27.38 12.53
CA THR A 228 9.78 28.34 13.59
C THR A 228 10.29 27.70 14.89
N ARG A 229 10.46 26.37 14.94
CA ARG A 229 10.84 25.60 16.14
C ARG A 229 12.27 25.04 16.10
N SER A 230 13.03 25.37 15.06
CA SER A 230 14.36 24.78 14.78
C SER A 230 14.35 23.26 14.56
N GLY A 231 13.23 22.67 14.17
CA GLY A 231 13.22 21.28 13.70
C GLY A 231 14.14 21.13 12.49
N SER A 232 14.96 20.08 12.47
CA SER A 232 15.85 19.77 11.35
C SER A 232 15.19 18.85 10.32
N ASP A 233 15.84 18.64 9.18
CA ASP A 233 15.40 17.69 8.17
C ASP A 233 15.39 16.23 8.66
N PHE A 234 16.08 15.92 9.76
CA PHE A 234 15.89 14.64 10.46
C PHE A 234 14.45 14.40 10.95
N ILE A 235 13.62 15.42 11.17
CA ILE A 235 12.23 15.18 11.60
C ILE A 235 11.42 14.51 10.48
N TRP A 236 11.47 15.00 9.23
CA TRP A 236 10.77 14.32 8.13
C TRP A 236 11.50 13.06 7.69
N GLN A 237 12.84 13.02 7.74
CA GLN A 237 13.59 11.84 7.31
C GLN A 237 13.37 10.64 8.24
N TRP A 238 13.31 10.86 9.55
CA TRP A 238 12.94 9.82 10.51
C TRP A 238 11.45 9.46 10.41
N GLY A 239 10.59 10.46 10.16
CA GLY A 239 9.17 10.23 9.86
C GLY A 239 8.97 9.27 8.67
N GLN A 240 9.63 9.52 7.54
CA GLN A 240 9.59 8.65 6.36
C GLN A 240 10.16 7.26 6.66
N PHE A 241 11.28 7.18 7.39
CA PHE A 241 11.90 5.91 7.74
C PHE A 241 11.00 5.04 8.64
N LEU A 242 10.21 5.66 9.52
CA LEU A 242 9.18 4.97 10.33
C LEU A 242 7.88 4.68 9.56
N ASP A 243 7.42 5.58 8.69
CA ASP A 243 6.27 5.33 7.79
C ASP A 243 6.50 4.03 7.03
N HIS A 244 7.71 3.86 6.51
CA HIS A 244 8.14 2.66 5.80
C HIS A 244 8.37 1.41 6.68
N ASP A 245 8.26 1.54 8.02
CA ASP A 245 8.27 0.42 8.98
C ASP A 245 6.85 -0.04 9.34
N MET A 246 5.88 0.88 9.26
CA MET A 246 4.55 0.77 9.84
C MET A 246 3.42 0.68 8.82
N ASP A 247 3.50 1.33 7.65
CA ASP A 247 2.49 1.18 6.61
C ASP A 247 2.95 1.23 5.15
N LEU A 248 2.22 0.46 4.34
CA LEU A 248 2.30 0.42 2.88
C LEU A 248 0.93 0.03 2.33
N THR A 249 0.42 0.82 1.38
CA THR A 249 -0.70 0.40 0.52
C THR A 249 -0.44 0.90 -0.90
N ASP A 250 -0.05 -0.02 -1.77
CA ASP A 250 0.28 0.23 -3.17
C ASP A 250 -0.97 0.31 -4.07
N GLY A 251 -0.77 0.63 -5.35
CA GLY A 251 -1.83 0.69 -6.37
C GLY A 251 -2.25 -0.69 -6.89
N ALA A 252 -3.56 -0.95 -6.85
CA ALA A 252 -4.23 -1.99 -7.61
C ALA A 252 -4.39 -1.60 -9.10
N GLU A 253 -4.74 -2.56 -9.96
CA GLU A 253 -5.00 -2.34 -11.39
C GLU A 253 -6.39 -1.72 -11.66
N GLU A 254 -6.70 -0.63 -10.97
CA GLU A 254 -7.98 0.07 -11.05
C GLU A 254 -7.73 1.58 -11.19
N ALA A 255 -7.83 2.09 -12.43
CA ALA A 255 -7.56 3.50 -12.71
C ALA A 255 -8.65 4.42 -12.13
N ALA A 256 -8.22 5.49 -11.47
CA ALA A 256 -9.04 6.59 -10.97
C ALA A 256 -8.32 7.93 -11.19
N ASN A 257 -8.00 8.19 -12.46
CA ASN A 257 -7.23 9.34 -12.92
C ASN A 257 -7.72 10.69 -12.37
N ILE A 258 -6.80 11.64 -12.29
CA ILE A 258 -7.03 12.99 -11.79
C ILE A 258 -7.19 13.92 -12.99
N ALA A 259 -8.40 14.43 -13.21
CA ALA A 259 -8.68 15.40 -14.28
C ALA A 259 -7.86 16.69 -14.10
N ILE A 260 -7.11 17.10 -15.11
CA ILE A 260 -6.32 18.34 -15.09
C ILE A 260 -7.22 19.52 -15.51
N PRO A 261 -7.19 20.66 -14.80
CA PRO A 261 -7.96 21.83 -15.20
C PRO A 261 -7.42 22.39 -16.53
N SER A 262 -8.33 22.78 -17.43
CA SER A 262 -7.97 23.36 -18.73
C SER A 262 -7.08 24.59 -18.54
N GLY A 263 -5.91 24.57 -19.19
CA GLY A 263 -4.92 25.65 -19.08
C GLY A 263 -4.00 25.54 -17.86
N ASP A 264 -3.90 24.37 -17.22
CA ASP A 264 -2.87 24.12 -16.20
C ASP A 264 -1.47 24.32 -16.81
N ILE A 265 -0.71 25.27 -16.28
CA ILE A 265 0.56 25.72 -16.87
C ILE A 265 1.66 24.65 -16.89
N TYR A 266 1.49 23.55 -16.17
CA TYR A 266 2.40 22.41 -16.15
C TYR A 266 1.88 21.23 -16.97
N PHE A 267 0.59 20.88 -16.81
CA PHE A 267 0.04 19.63 -17.34
C PHE A 267 -0.89 19.78 -18.55
N ASP A 268 -1.53 20.94 -18.77
CA ASP A 268 -2.36 21.23 -19.95
C ASP A 268 -2.12 22.66 -20.48
N PRO A 269 -0.87 23.03 -20.83
CA PRO A 269 -0.53 24.41 -21.21
C PRO A 269 -1.21 24.87 -22.51
N ASP A 270 -1.58 23.94 -23.39
CA ASP A 270 -2.34 24.22 -24.62
C ASP A 270 -3.85 24.38 -24.38
N GLY A 271 -4.32 24.16 -23.15
CA GLY A 271 -5.72 24.36 -22.76
C GLY A 271 -6.70 23.38 -23.39
N THR A 272 -6.28 22.14 -23.66
CA THR A 272 -7.11 21.11 -24.29
C THR A 272 -8.35 20.75 -23.47
N GLY A 273 -8.25 20.83 -22.14
CA GLY A 273 -9.30 20.41 -21.21
C GLY A 273 -9.56 18.91 -21.21
N THR A 274 -8.66 18.10 -21.78
CA THR A 274 -8.78 16.64 -21.89
C THR A 274 -7.63 15.86 -21.25
N VAL A 275 -6.67 16.54 -20.63
CA VAL A 275 -5.54 15.88 -19.95
C VAL A 275 -6.01 15.30 -18.61
N GLU A 276 -5.53 14.10 -18.31
CA GLU A 276 -5.66 13.47 -17.01
C GLU A 276 -4.27 13.04 -16.51
N MET A 277 -4.04 13.15 -15.19
CA MET A 277 -2.89 12.56 -14.52
C MET A 277 -3.25 11.14 -14.07
N GLY A 278 -2.41 10.17 -14.45
CA GLY A 278 -2.61 8.76 -14.11
C GLY A 278 -2.61 8.54 -12.60
N PHE A 279 -3.60 7.79 -12.11
CA PHE A 279 -3.69 7.39 -10.71
C PHE A 279 -4.37 6.02 -10.62
N ASN A 280 -3.75 5.10 -9.86
CA ASN A 280 -4.28 3.77 -9.58
C ASN A 280 -4.77 3.69 -8.14
N ARG A 281 -6.00 3.20 -7.96
CA ARG A 281 -6.66 3.00 -6.65
C ARG A 281 -5.92 1.99 -5.79
N ALA A 282 -6.11 2.07 -4.48
CA ALA A 282 -5.35 1.31 -3.51
C ALA A 282 -5.71 -0.18 -3.51
N LEU A 283 -4.71 -1.02 -3.21
CA LEU A 283 -4.91 -2.41 -2.85
C LEU A 283 -5.84 -2.53 -1.63
N TYR A 284 -6.66 -3.57 -1.65
CA TYR A 284 -7.73 -3.79 -0.69
C TYR A 284 -7.98 -5.27 -0.49
N ASP A 285 -8.74 -5.61 0.56
CA ASP A 285 -9.20 -6.98 0.79
C ASP A 285 -10.30 -7.32 -0.23
N PRO A 286 -10.08 -8.29 -1.15
CA PRO A 286 -11.03 -8.65 -2.20
C PRO A 286 -12.34 -9.26 -1.67
N ASP A 287 -12.41 -9.65 -0.38
CA ASP A 287 -13.66 -10.07 0.26
C ASP A 287 -14.53 -8.86 0.69
N THR A 288 -14.08 -7.62 0.47
CA THR A 288 -14.75 -6.36 0.85
C THR A 288 -15.15 -5.50 -0.36
N GLY A 289 -15.86 -4.37 -0.14
CA GLY A 289 -16.29 -3.48 -1.21
C GLY A 289 -17.48 -3.97 -2.04
N ILE A 290 -18.32 -4.83 -1.45
CA ILE A 290 -19.42 -5.54 -2.15
C ILE A 290 -20.79 -4.93 -1.84
N THR A 291 -20.99 -4.41 -0.62
CA THR A 291 -22.28 -3.81 -0.19
C THR A 291 -22.05 -2.67 0.81
N ALA A 292 -23.06 -1.86 1.10
CA ALA A 292 -22.95 -0.81 2.11
C ALA A 292 -22.77 -1.31 3.56
N ALA A 293 -23.00 -2.61 3.80
CA ALA A 293 -22.69 -3.27 5.08
C ALA A 293 -21.27 -3.86 5.11
N MET A 294 -20.57 -3.85 3.97
CA MET A 294 -19.22 -4.39 3.79
C MET A 294 -18.49 -3.54 2.72
N PRO A 295 -18.21 -2.25 3.05
CA PRO A 295 -17.52 -1.33 2.15
C PRO A 295 -16.07 -1.77 1.91
N ARG A 296 -15.37 -1.12 0.97
CA ARG A 296 -13.99 -1.49 0.58
C ARG A 296 -13.01 -1.15 1.69
N GLU A 297 -12.27 -2.14 2.18
CA GLU A 297 -11.24 -1.97 3.19
C GLU A 297 -9.83 -2.17 2.62
N GLN A 298 -9.00 -1.14 2.73
CA GLN A 298 -7.60 -1.17 2.34
C GLN A 298 -6.78 -2.01 3.32
N GLU A 299 -5.82 -2.78 2.80
CA GLU A 299 -4.89 -3.56 3.59
C GLU A 299 -3.57 -2.79 3.78
N ASN A 300 -2.97 -2.93 4.96
CA ASN A 300 -1.55 -2.63 5.17
C ASN A 300 -0.72 -3.82 4.71
N GLU A 301 0.19 -3.63 3.78
CA GLU A 301 0.98 -4.70 3.16
C GLU A 301 2.24 -5.07 3.97
N ILE A 302 2.66 -4.21 4.90
CA ILE A 302 3.76 -4.45 5.84
C ILE A 302 3.23 -4.60 7.29
N THR A 303 4.12 -4.79 8.25
CA THR A 303 3.76 -4.85 9.67
C THR A 303 3.27 -3.48 10.15
N SER A 304 2.35 -3.44 11.12
CA SER A 304 1.94 -2.16 11.72
C SER A 304 2.93 -1.64 12.78
N TRP A 305 3.88 -2.46 13.18
CA TRP A 305 4.69 -2.25 14.38
C TRP A 305 5.90 -1.36 14.12
N ILE A 306 6.41 -0.71 15.17
CA ILE A 306 7.78 -0.18 15.17
C ILE A 306 8.71 -1.37 15.48
N ASP A 307 8.97 -2.19 14.46
CA ASP A 307 9.69 -3.47 14.57
C ASP A 307 10.82 -3.69 13.57
N GLY A 308 11.24 -2.64 12.88
CA GLY A 308 12.40 -2.69 12.00
C GLY A 308 12.16 -3.53 10.76
N SER A 309 10.91 -3.80 10.37
CA SER A 309 10.55 -4.41 9.10
C SER A 309 11.16 -3.65 7.91
N MET A 310 11.34 -2.32 8.01
CA MET A 310 12.05 -1.53 6.99
C MET A 310 13.55 -1.90 6.86
N ILE A 311 14.15 -2.54 7.87
CA ILE A 311 15.53 -3.07 7.87
C ILE A 311 15.52 -4.58 7.57
N TYR A 312 14.61 -5.34 8.17
CA TYR A 312 14.66 -6.82 8.23
C TYR A 312 13.71 -7.54 7.26
N GLY A 313 12.79 -6.82 6.62
CA GLY A 313 11.73 -7.37 5.78
C GLY A 313 10.47 -7.73 6.57
N SER A 314 9.32 -7.54 5.93
CA SER A 314 8.00 -7.93 6.46
C SER A 314 7.62 -9.38 6.13
N ASP A 315 8.54 -10.16 5.54
CA ASP A 315 8.33 -11.57 5.22
C ASP A 315 9.65 -12.36 5.27
N ASN A 316 9.52 -13.69 5.43
CA ASN A 316 10.67 -14.61 5.56
C ASN A 316 11.55 -14.69 4.31
N THR A 317 11.00 -14.51 3.11
CA THR A 317 11.76 -14.56 1.85
C THR A 317 12.64 -13.31 1.72
N ARG A 318 12.09 -12.13 1.97
CA ARG A 318 12.88 -10.89 1.99
C ARG A 318 13.92 -10.89 3.10
N ASN A 319 13.58 -11.36 4.32
CA ASN A 319 14.57 -11.50 5.38
C ASN A 319 15.75 -12.40 4.97
N ALA A 320 15.47 -13.57 4.39
CA ALA A 320 16.51 -14.51 3.96
C ALA A 320 17.48 -13.90 2.94
N ALA A 321 16.99 -13.09 1.99
CA ALA A 321 17.83 -12.39 1.01
C ALA A 321 18.70 -11.27 1.61
N LEU A 322 18.29 -10.71 2.75
CA LEU A 322 18.99 -9.65 3.47
C LEU A 322 20.07 -10.16 4.44
N ARG A 323 20.10 -11.45 4.77
CA ARG A 323 21.13 -12.03 5.63
C ARG A 323 22.40 -12.34 4.85
N ALA A 324 23.56 -12.15 5.47
CA ALA A 324 24.87 -12.45 4.85
C ALA A 324 25.10 -13.98 4.65
N GLY A 325 24.26 -14.82 5.25
CA GLY A 325 24.24 -16.27 5.05
C GLY A 325 23.48 -16.99 6.17
N THR A 326 23.13 -18.25 5.95
CA THR A 326 22.35 -19.07 6.90
C THR A 326 23.04 -19.39 8.22
N ASN A 327 24.38 -19.26 8.28
CA ASN A 327 25.17 -19.41 9.51
C ASN A 327 25.89 -18.09 9.86
N SER A 328 25.23 -16.96 9.66
CA SER A 328 25.79 -15.62 9.90
C SER A 328 24.82 -14.77 10.74
N PRO A 329 25.31 -14.07 11.78
CA PRO A 329 24.52 -13.09 12.52
C PRO A 329 24.51 -11.71 11.84
N TYR A 330 25.08 -11.59 10.64
CA TYR A 330 25.23 -10.32 9.93
C TYR A 330 24.18 -10.15 8.82
N MET A 331 23.76 -8.91 8.62
CA MET A 331 23.06 -8.45 7.41
C MET A 331 24.06 -8.35 6.25
N LYS A 332 23.61 -8.73 5.05
CA LYS A 332 24.37 -8.64 3.80
C LYS A 332 24.70 -7.17 3.51
N THR A 333 25.88 -6.91 2.98
CA THR A 333 26.36 -5.59 2.55
C THR A 333 27.08 -5.71 1.21
N SER A 334 27.20 -4.60 0.49
CA SER A 334 28.03 -4.48 -0.71
C SER A 334 29.35 -3.75 -0.41
N ASP A 335 30.20 -3.59 -1.45
CA ASP A 335 31.43 -2.81 -1.37
C ASP A 335 31.16 -1.41 -0.78
N GLY A 336 32.09 -0.93 0.05
CA GLY A 336 31.92 0.31 0.79
C GLY A 336 31.02 0.20 2.03
N ASN A 337 30.70 -1.01 2.51
CA ASN A 337 29.84 -1.21 3.69
C ASN A 337 28.47 -0.52 3.49
N LEU A 338 27.90 -0.74 2.30
CA LEU A 338 26.63 -0.21 1.83
C LEU A 338 25.57 -1.33 1.79
N LEU A 339 24.31 -0.97 1.52
CA LEU A 339 23.24 -1.96 1.31
C LEU A 339 23.59 -2.95 0.19
N PRO A 340 23.08 -4.20 0.26
CA PRO A 340 23.23 -5.15 -0.84
C PRO A 340 22.44 -4.69 -2.07
N PHE A 341 22.87 -5.09 -3.25
CA PHE A 341 22.08 -4.92 -4.48
C PHE A 341 20.97 -5.97 -4.57
N ASN A 342 19.89 -5.66 -5.29
CA ASN A 342 18.74 -6.53 -5.50
C ASN A 342 19.02 -7.62 -6.57
N GLU A 343 20.08 -8.40 -6.37
CA GLU A 343 20.56 -9.44 -7.28
C GLU A 343 19.50 -10.52 -7.55
N ASP A 344 18.68 -10.84 -6.55
CA ASP A 344 17.60 -11.83 -6.62
C ASP A 344 16.31 -11.28 -7.29
N SER A 345 16.31 -10.01 -7.73
CA SER A 345 15.17 -9.35 -8.40
C SER A 345 13.85 -9.39 -7.60
N LEU A 346 13.92 -9.24 -6.28
CA LEU A 346 12.74 -9.10 -5.43
C LEU A 346 11.98 -7.80 -5.77
N THR A 347 10.66 -7.77 -5.51
CA THR A 347 9.82 -6.59 -5.73
C THR A 347 10.39 -5.36 -5.02
N ASN A 348 10.84 -4.36 -5.79
CA ASN A 348 11.19 -3.03 -5.30
C ASN A 348 10.40 -1.99 -6.08
N ALA A 349 10.21 -0.80 -5.50
CA ALA A 349 9.93 0.39 -6.28
C ALA A 349 11.14 0.69 -7.18
N ILE A 350 10.93 0.81 -8.49
CA ILE A 350 12.01 1.06 -9.47
C ILE A 350 11.98 2.49 -10.03
N GLY A 351 10.88 3.22 -9.84
CA GLY A 351 10.66 4.53 -10.45
C GLY A 351 10.82 4.48 -11.97
N PHE A 352 11.87 5.14 -12.46
CA PHE A 352 12.25 5.20 -13.89
C PHE A 352 13.43 4.27 -14.26
N ILE A 353 13.92 3.44 -13.34
CA ILE A 353 15.03 2.50 -13.57
C ILE A 353 14.51 1.19 -14.18
N SER A 354 15.08 0.78 -15.32
CA SER A 354 14.60 -0.39 -16.07
C SER A 354 15.11 -1.75 -15.57
N ASP A 355 16.18 -1.76 -14.77
CA ASP A 355 16.86 -2.96 -14.28
C ASP A 355 16.90 -2.91 -12.75
N PRO A 356 16.03 -3.68 -12.05
CA PRO A 356 15.94 -3.61 -10.59
C PRO A 356 17.20 -4.13 -9.89
N THR A 357 18.09 -4.87 -10.57
CA THR A 357 19.33 -5.39 -9.97
C THR A 357 20.36 -4.28 -9.70
N GLN A 358 20.19 -3.10 -10.32
CA GLN A 358 21.02 -1.91 -10.10
C GLN A 358 20.62 -1.12 -8.85
N LEU A 359 19.52 -1.49 -8.21
CA LEU A 359 18.98 -0.84 -7.02
C LEU A 359 19.40 -1.57 -5.74
N PHE A 360 19.46 -0.83 -4.62
CA PHE A 360 19.69 -1.42 -3.31
C PHE A 360 18.49 -2.25 -2.84
N LEU A 361 18.76 -3.24 -2.02
CA LEU A 361 17.78 -4.08 -1.34
C LEU A 361 17.86 -3.82 0.18
N ALA A 362 16.69 -3.62 0.81
CA ALA A 362 16.52 -3.49 2.26
C ALA A 362 15.19 -4.14 2.67
N GLY A 363 14.76 -3.97 3.93
CA GLY A 363 13.52 -4.55 4.43
C GLY A 363 12.25 -3.99 3.77
N ASP A 364 12.18 -2.68 3.55
CA ASP A 364 11.10 -2.05 2.79
C ASP A 364 11.43 -1.97 1.28
N ILE A 365 10.39 -2.05 0.44
CA ILE A 365 10.51 -2.09 -1.03
C ILE A 365 10.83 -0.73 -1.66
N ARG A 366 10.66 0.37 -0.90
CA ARG A 366 10.82 1.77 -1.34
C ARG A 366 12.16 2.36 -0.91
N VAL A 367 13.11 1.58 -0.41
CA VAL A 367 14.43 2.05 0.08
C VAL A 367 15.19 2.98 -0.89
N ASN A 368 14.98 2.81 -2.20
CA ASN A 368 15.64 3.63 -3.23
C ASN A 368 14.88 4.92 -3.57
N GLU A 369 13.70 5.17 -2.98
CA GLU A 369 12.82 6.28 -3.35
C GLU A 369 13.58 7.60 -3.39
N GLN A 370 14.35 7.94 -2.36
CA GLN A 370 15.27 9.09 -2.35
C GLN A 370 16.60 8.82 -1.61
N LEU A 371 17.61 9.61 -1.94
CA LEU A 371 19.02 9.45 -1.52
C LEU A 371 19.24 9.29 0.00
N ALA A 372 18.62 10.14 0.80
CA ALA A 372 18.80 10.18 2.24
C ALA A 372 18.05 9.05 2.97
N LEU A 373 16.96 8.53 2.39
CA LEU A 373 16.29 7.32 2.87
C LEU A 373 17.24 6.11 2.76
N ALA A 374 17.85 5.90 1.59
CA ALA A 374 18.84 4.83 1.40
C ALA A 374 20.05 4.97 2.35
N ALA A 375 20.49 6.21 2.65
CA ALA A 375 21.52 6.46 3.65
C ALA A 375 21.08 6.05 5.07
N MET A 376 19.81 6.29 5.45
CA MET A 376 19.24 5.83 6.71
C MET A 376 19.14 4.29 6.80
N HIS A 377 18.65 3.62 5.76
CA HIS A 377 18.66 2.14 5.73
C HIS A 377 20.09 1.58 5.87
N THR A 378 21.06 2.20 5.18
CA THR A 378 22.49 1.82 5.29
C THR A 378 23.01 1.99 6.71
N LEU A 379 22.72 3.12 7.36
CA LEU A 379 23.12 3.41 8.75
C LEU A 379 22.63 2.33 9.73
N TRP A 380 21.39 1.87 9.58
CA TRP A 380 20.80 0.87 10.47
C TRP A 380 21.27 -0.57 10.19
N VAL A 381 21.60 -0.90 8.93
CA VAL A 381 22.29 -2.16 8.60
C VAL A 381 23.70 -2.19 9.21
N ARG A 382 24.44 -1.07 9.19
CA ARG A 382 25.72 -0.95 9.89
C ARG A 382 25.57 -1.13 11.40
N GLU A 383 24.57 -0.49 12.02
CA GLU A 383 24.34 -0.62 13.46
C GLU A 383 23.99 -2.05 13.87
N HIS A 384 23.19 -2.78 13.08
CA HIS A 384 22.97 -4.21 13.30
C HIS A 384 24.30 -4.97 13.27
N ASN A 385 25.08 -4.84 12.19
CA ASN A 385 26.34 -5.57 12.05
C ASN A 385 27.36 -5.22 13.16
N ARG A 386 27.39 -3.96 13.59
CA ARG A 386 28.23 -3.47 14.71
C ARG A 386 27.80 -4.08 16.06
N LEU A 387 26.51 -4.24 16.31
CA LEU A 387 25.97 -4.89 17.50
C LEU A 387 26.16 -6.42 17.47
N ALA A 388 25.92 -7.07 16.33
CA ALA A 388 26.14 -8.50 16.13
C ALA A 388 27.59 -8.88 16.46
N ALA A 389 28.57 -8.13 15.93
CA ALA A 389 30.00 -8.35 16.21
C ALA A 389 30.38 -8.19 17.69
N GLN A 390 29.64 -7.38 18.46
CA GLN A 390 29.83 -7.27 19.91
C GLN A 390 29.17 -8.44 20.64
N LEU A 391 27.96 -8.83 20.23
CA LEU A 391 27.23 -9.93 20.84
C LEU A 391 27.89 -11.30 20.61
N GLU A 392 28.49 -11.54 19.44
CA GLU A 392 29.33 -12.75 19.20
C GLU A 392 30.51 -12.86 20.17
N GLN A 393 31.09 -11.72 20.60
CA GLN A 393 32.20 -11.69 21.56
C GLN A 393 31.73 -11.86 23.00
N ASP A 394 30.56 -11.29 23.32
CA ASP A 394 29.97 -11.34 24.66
C ASP A 394 29.30 -12.69 24.98
N PHE A 395 28.77 -13.38 23.96
CA PHE A 395 28.01 -14.63 24.07
C PHE A 395 28.50 -15.70 23.07
N PRO A 396 29.77 -16.14 23.12
CA PRO A 396 30.37 -17.07 22.17
C PRO A 396 29.77 -18.50 22.18
N GLU A 397 28.89 -18.80 23.14
CA GLU A 397 28.10 -20.03 23.21
C GLU A 397 26.83 -20.03 22.35
N ASN A 398 26.34 -18.86 21.95
CA ASN A 398 25.13 -18.73 21.13
C ASN A 398 25.42 -19.05 19.66
N THR A 399 24.41 -19.57 18.96
CA THR A 399 24.47 -19.74 17.51
C THR A 399 24.30 -18.42 16.75
N ALA A 400 24.70 -18.41 15.48
CA ALA A 400 24.56 -17.24 14.61
C ALA A 400 23.11 -16.73 14.49
N ASP A 401 22.11 -17.62 14.47
CA ASP A 401 20.69 -17.24 14.47
C ASP A 401 20.26 -16.58 15.79
N GLU A 402 20.75 -17.10 16.92
CA GLU A 402 20.45 -16.56 18.25
C GLU A 402 21.07 -15.17 18.46
N ILE A 403 22.30 -14.96 17.95
CA ILE A 403 22.91 -13.62 17.92
C ILE A 403 22.15 -12.70 16.95
N PHE A 404 21.70 -13.18 15.78
CA PHE A 404 20.90 -12.38 14.83
C PHE A 404 19.61 -11.85 15.47
N GLU A 405 18.80 -12.72 16.07
CA GLU A 405 17.51 -12.33 16.66
C GLU A 405 17.70 -11.48 17.93
N LEU A 406 18.75 -11.72 18.74
CA LEU A 406 19.12 -10.84 19.84
C LEU A 406 19.54 -9.45 19.33
N THR A 407 20.33 -9.39 18.26
CA THR A 407 20.74 -8.13 17.62
C THR A 407 19.54 -7.37 17.09
N ARG A 408 18.64 -8.06 16.37
CA ARG A 408 17.37 -7.51 15.87
C ARG A 408 16.53 -6.94 17.02
N ARG A 409 16.32 -7.69 18.11
CA ARG A 409 15.60 -7.20 19.31
C ARG A 409 16.21 -5.91 19.87
N LEU A 410 17.54 -5.82 20.00
CA LEU A 410 18.19 -4.60 20.48
C LEU A 410 18.06 -3.44 19.49
N VAL A 411 18.20 -3.67 18.18
CA VAL A 411 17.99 -2.62 17.16
C VAL A 411 16.55 -2.10 17.18
N ILE A 412 15.55 -2.98 17.28
CA ILE A 412 14.14 -2.60 17.42
C ILE A 412 13.95 -1.70 18.65
N ALA A 413 14.47 -2.09 19.80
CA ALA A 413 14.40 -1.27 21.00
C ALA A 413 15.05 0.11 20.83
N LYS A 414 16.15 0.21 20.06
CA LYS A 414 16.78 1.50 19.72
C LYS A 414 15.90 2.38 18.81
N LEU A 415 15.22 1.80 17.81
CA LEU A 415 14.23 2.52 16.99
C LEU A 415 13.09 3.06 17.86
N GLN A 416 12.54 2.21 18.74
CA GLN A 416 11.46 2.56 19.66
C GLN A 416 11.87 3.69 20.62
N ILE A 417 13.05 3.60 21.25
CA ILE A 417 13.61 4.63 22.14
C ILE A 417 13.78 5.97 21.42
N ILE A 418 14.46 6.01 20.27
CA ILE A 418 14.67 7.26 19.52
C ILE A 418 13.32 7.90 19.14
N THR A 419 12.36 7.07 18.73
CA THR A 419 11.01 7.52 18.34
C THR A 419 10.29 8.21 19.49
N VAL A 420 10.25 7.63 20.69
CA VAL A 420 9.45 8.17 21.81
C VAL A 420 10.21 9.14 22.73
N GLU A 421 11.54 9.04 22.81
CA GLU A 421 12.36 9.87 23.70
C GLU A 421 12.99 11.09 23.01
N GLU A 422 13.21 11.04 21.69
CA GLU A 422 13.79 12.16 20.92
C GLU A 422 12.85 12.74 19.86
N TRP A 423 12.40 11.92 18.89
CA TRP A 423 11.72 12.40 17.70
C TRP A 423 10.29 12.89 17.98
N LEU A 424 9.43 12.08 18.63
CA LEU A 424 8.08 12.51 19.00
C LEU A 424 8.10 13.77 19.90
N PRO A 425 8.98 13.91 20.91
CA PRO A 425 9.12 15.16 21.66
C PRO A 425 9.59 16.36 20.85
N ALA A 426 10.50 16.19 19.87
CA ALA A 426 10.92 17.26 18.97
C ALA A 426 9.78 17.71 18.05
N PHE A 427 8.96 16.76 17.59
CA PHE A 427 7.93 16.98 16.57
C PHE A 427 6.56 17.39 17.15
N LEU A 428 6.06 16.66 18.13
CA LEU A 428 4.77 16.92 18.78
C LEU A 428 4.88 17.87 19.98
N GLY A 429 6.08 18.07 20.53
CA GLY A 429 6.33 18.86 21.72
C GLY A 429 6.48 18.02 23.00
N PRO A 430 6.77 18.66 24.14
CA PRO A 430 7.02 17.94 25.40
C PRO A 430 5.77 17.19 25.88
N ASN A 431 5.95 15.96 26.35
CA ASN A 431 4.88 15.01 26.69
C ASN A 431 4.05 14.56 25.48
N ALA A 432 4.71 14.40 24.32
CA ALA A 432 4.12 13.92 23.06
C ALA A 432 3.20 12.69 23.20
N LEU A 433 3.56 11.74 24.09
CA LEU A 433 2.70 10.61 24.47
C LEU A 433 2.42 10.64 25.99
N PRO A 434 1.28 10.09 26.45
CA PRO A 434 1.07 9.78 27.87
C PRO A 434 2.17 8.86 28.43
N ALA A 435 2.40 8.86 29.74
CA ALA A 435 3.35 7.92 30.34
C ALA A 435 2.94 6.45 30.09
N TYR A 436 3.90 5.58 29.77
CA TYR A 436 3.64 4.17 29.50
C TYR A 436 3.11 3.44 30.75
N SER A 437 1.97 2.75 30.61
CA SER A 437 1.31 1.99 31.68
C SER A 437 1.53 0.47 31.63
N GLY A 438 2.28 -0.02 30.63
CA GLY A 438 2.41 -1.44 30.32
C GLY A 438 1.54 -1.87 29.14
N TYR A 439 1.79 -3.09 28.64
CA TYR A 439 1.10 -3.69 27.50
C TYR A 439 -0.40 -3.96 27.79
N ASP A 440 -1.28 -3.48 26.92
CA ASP A 440 -2.72 -3.75 26.91
C ASP A 440 -3.07 -4.78 25.82
N ALA A 441 -3.29 -6.02 26.24
CA ALA A 441 -3.68 -7.12 25.35
C ALA A 441 -5.10 -6.99 24.75
N THR A 442 -5.88 -5.99 25.15
CA THR A 442 -7.23 -5.72 24.61
C THR A 442 -7.26 -4.67 23.52
N LEU A 443 -6.15 -3.95 23.31
CA LEU A 443 -5.99 -2.93 22.28
C LEU A 443 -5.58 -3.57 20.95
N ASP A 444 -6.26 -3.21 19.87
CA ASP A 444 -5.83 -3.49 18.50
C ASP A 444 -5.07 -2.27 17.98
N PRO A 445 -3.75 -2.38 17.73
CA PRO A 445 -2.89 -1.25 17.36
C PRO A 445 -2.68 -1.11 15.85
N SER A 446 -3.38 -1.92 15.04
CA SER A 446 -3.27 -1.91 13.57
C SER A 446 -3.48 -0.49 13.00
N ILE A 447 -2.69 -0.10 11.99
CA ILE A 447 -2.62 1.30 11.54
C ILE A 447 -3.98 1.86 11.12
N TYR A 448 -4.32 3.05 11.59
CA TYR A 448 -5.50 3.80 11.18
C TYR A 448 -5.36 4.24 9.72
N ASN A 449 -6.40 3.99 8.91
CA ASN A 449 -6.51 4.42 7.53
C ASN A 449 -6.33 5.95 7.38
N ALA A 450 -6.89 6.71 8.34
CA ALA A 450 -6.72 8.17 8.41
C ALA A 450 -5.31 8.62 8.85
N PHE A 451 -4.51 7.75 9.47
CA PHE A 451 -3.09 8.00 9.74
C PHE A 451 -2.29 7.81 8.44
N SER A 452 -2.29 6.60 7.88
CA SER A 452 -1.54 6.24 6.65
C SER A 452 -1.94 7.06 5.42
N ALA A 453 -3.23 7.20 5.13
CA ALA A 453 -3.71 7.85 3.91
C ALA A 453 -3.89 9.38 4.05
N ALA A 454 -3.62 9.96 5.23
CA ALA A 454 -3.65 11.41 5.41
C ALA A 454 -2.63 11.92 6.45
N ALA A 455 -2.81 11.66 7.75
CA ALA A 455 -2.06 12.39 8.77
C ALA A 455 -0.53 12.20 8.65
N PHE A 456 -0.03 10.98 8.43
CA PHE A 456 1.41 10.74 8.38
C PHE A 456 2.07 11.22 7.07
N ARG A 457 1.26 11.46 6.03
CA ARG A 457 1.65 12.13 4.79
C ARG A 457 1.92 13.63 4.95
N LEU A 458 1.83 14.18 6.16
CA LEU A 458 2.25 15.56 6.43
C LEU A 458 3.74 15.77 6.12
N GLY A 459 4.56 14.72 6.16
CA GLY A 459 5.99 14.80 5.87
C GLY A 459 6.28 15.54 4.57
N HIS A 460 5.42 15.36 3.55
CA HIS A 460 5.52 16.03 2.25
C HIS A 460 5.46 17.58 2.28
N SER A 461 4.92 18.18 3.34
CA SER A 461 4.96 19.65 3.56
C SER A 461 6.32 20.15 4.06
N MET A 462 7.17 19.25 4.58
CA MET A 462 8.38 19.59 5.32
C MET A 462 9.66 19.60 4.45
N LEU A 463 9.64 18.99 3.26
CA LEU A 463 10.85 18.82 2.45
C LEU A 463 11.31 20.14 1.82
N ASN A 464 12.62 20.35 1.81
CA ASN A 464 13.28 21.43 1.07
C ASN A 464 13.45 21.07 -0.42
N ASP A 465 13.59 22.06 -1.31
CA ASP A 465 13.89 21.84 -2.74
C ASP A 465 15.29 21.22 -2.99
N GLN A 466 16.18 21.21 -1.99
CA GLN A 466 17.52 20.61 -2.05
C GLN A 466 17.83 19.83 -0.77
N LEU A 467 18.51 18.69 -0.93
CA LEU A 467 19.21 17.97 0.13
C LEU A 467 20.64 18.52 0.22
N LEU A 468 20.99 19.16 1.36
CA LEU A 468 22.37 19.62 1.57
C LEU A 468 23.35 18.44 1.66
N ARG A 469 24.56 18.65 1.18
CA ARG A 469 25.71 17.75 1.37
C ARG A 469 26.89 18.55 1.90
N LEU A 470 27.27 18.30 3.16
CA LEU A 470 28.20 19.16 3.92
C LEU A 470 29.46 18.41 4.36
N ASP A 471 30.60 19.10 4.34
CA ASP A 471 31.84 18.60 4.92
C ASP A 471 31.85 18.69 6.47
N ALA A 472 32.95 18.30 7.11
CA ALA A 472 33.07 18.34 8.58
C ALA A 472 33.18 19.77 9.17
N ASN A 473 33.35 20.80 8.34
CA ASN A 473 33.33 22.21 8.74
C ASN A 473 31.92 22.83 8.60
N GLY A 474 31.00 22.13 7.92
CA GLY A 474 29.68 22.64 7.55
C GLY A 474 29.63 23.36 6.20
N ASP A 475 30.72 23.28 5.41
CA ASP A 475 30.78 23.85 4.05
C ASP A 475 30.22 22.87 3.01
N GLU A 476 29.73 23.38 1.87
CA GLU A 476 29.27 22.56 0.74
C GLU A 476 30.43 21.71 0.18
N ILE A 477 30.21 20.40 -0.01
CA ILE A 477 31.21 19.51 -0.61
C ILE A 477 31.45 19.84 -2.10
N SER A 478 32.60 19.43 -2.65
CA SER A 478 32.96 19.70 -4.05
C SER A 478 31.96 19.20 -5.09
N ASP A 479 31.17 18.18 -4.75
CA ASP A 479 30.18 17.58 -5.63
C ASP A 479 28.83 18.34 -5.59
N GLY A 480 28.72 19.37 -4.75
CA GLY A 480 27.56 20.25 -4.56
C GLY A 480 26.48 19.67 -3.64
N HIS A 481 25.36 20.37 -3.48
CA HIS A 481 24.10 19.83 -2.96
C HIS A 481 23.40 18.91 -3.98
N VAL A 482 22.22 18.37 -3.67
CA VAL A 482 21.37 17.62 -4.63
C VAL A 482 19.97 18.22 -4.63
N ASP A 483 19.48 18.64 -5.81
CA ASP A 483 18.09 19.07 -5.96
C ASP A 483 17.15 17.88 -5.70
N LEU A 484 16.09 18.07 -4.90
CA LEU A 484 15.19 16.99 -4.47
C LEU A 484 14.56 16.26 -5.67
N ALA A 485 14.15 17.00 -6.70
CA ALA A 485 13.62 16.43 -7.95
C ALA A 485 14.61 15.53 -8.71
N SER A 486 15.91 15.67 -8.45
CA SER A 486 16.99 14.85 -8.99
C SER A 486 17.54 13.82 -7.99
N ALA A 487 17.03 13.77 -6.75
CA ALA A 487 17.49 12.81 -5.74
C ALA A 487 16.83 11.44 -5.88
N PHE A 488 15.65 11.36 -6.50
CA PHE A 488 14.85 10.13 -6.56
C PHE A 488 15.57 8.99 -7.31
N PHE A 489 15.57 7.78 -6.75
CA PHE A 489 16.19 6.58 -7.35
C PHE A 489 17.69 6.70 -7.72
N THR A 490 18.40 7.72 -7.21
CA THR A 490 19.84 7.94 -7.49
C THR A 490 20.80 7.36 -6.47
N ALA A 491 20.30 6.82 -5.35
CA ALA A 491 21.13 6.38 -4.23
C ALA A 491 22.29 5.43 -4.62
N PRO A 492 22.12 4.41 -5.48
CA PRO A 492 23.22 3.52 -5.89
C PRO A 492 24.31 4.21 -6.73
N MET A 493 24.03 5.39 -7.30
CA MET A 493 25.00 6.17 -8.08
C MET A 493 25.82 7.12 -7.21
N LEU A 494 25.26 7.55 -6.06
CA LEU A 494 25.85 8.57 -5.18
C LEU A 494 26.45 7.97 -3.91
N LEU A 495 25.86 6.90 -3.38
CA LEU A 495 26.40 6.10 -2.29
C LEU A 495 27.35 5.06 -2.90
N THR A 496 28.65 5.36 -2.88
CA THR A 496 29.70 4.56 -3.55
C THR A 496 30.89 4.21 -2.65
N SER A 497 30.88 4.69 -1.41
CA SER A 497 31.95 4.48 -0.42
C SER A 497 31.41 4.50 1.00
N GLU A 498 32.22 4.02 1.95
CA GLU A 498 31.82 3.98 3.37
C GLU A 498 31.46 5.35 3.94
N THR A 499 32.15 6.41 3.50
CA THR A 499 31.95 7.81 3.92
C THR A 499 30.92 8.57 3.08
N SER A 500 30.26 7.95 2.10
CA SER A 500 29.27 8.63 1.25
C SER A 500 28.00 9.05 2.00
N LEU A 501 27.73 8.47 3.17
CA LEU A 501 26.60 8.84 4.03
C LEU A 501 26.84 10.18 4.73
N ASP A 502 28.09 10.46 5.10
CA ASP A 502 28.44 11.51 6.05
C ASP A 502 27.98 12.92 5.59
N PRO A 503 28.15 13.33 4.32
CA PRO A 503 27.72 14.65 3.88
C PRO A 503 26.20 14.84 3.93
N ILE A 504 25.44 13.78 3.64
CA ILE A 504 23.97 13.78 3.65
C ILE A 504 23.49 13.88 5.09
N ILE A 505 24.07 13.11 6.00
CA ILE A 505 23.73 13.13 7.43
C ILE A 505 24.04 14.49 8.07
N ARG A 506 25.18 15.13 7.74
CA ARG A 506 25.46 16.51 8.17
C ARG A 506 24.46 17.51 7.58
N GLY A 507 24.06 17.33 6.33
CA GLY A 507 23.01 18.14 5.69
C GLY A 507 21.67 18.07 6.42
N LEU A 508 21.16 16.86 6.67
CA LEU A 508 19.92 16.60 7.42
C LEU A 508 19.93 17.21 8.82
N ALA A 509 21.09 17.25 9.48
CA ALA A 509 21.26 17.82 10.81
C ALA A 509 21.33 19.36 10.83
N ALA A 510 21.89 19.96 9.78
CA ALA A 510 22.08 21.42 9.69
C ALA A 510 20.88 22.15 9.07
N GLN A 511 20.17 21.51 8.15
CA GLN A 511 19.05 22.10 7.42
C GLN A 511 17.77 22.11 8.27
N LYS A 512 17.07 23.24 8.32
CA LYS A 512 15.72 23.31 8.90
C LYS A 512 14.69 22.85 7.88
N HIS A 513 13.75 22.02 8.32
CA HIS A 513 12.64 21.60 7.48
C HIS A 513 11.65 22.74 7.23
N GLN A 514 10.93 22.70 6.10
CA GLN A 514 9.81 23.61 5.81
C GLN A 514 8.72 23.47 6.89
N THR A 515 8.00 24.53 7.21
CA THR A 515 6.93 24.51 8.20
C THR A 515 5.85 23.49 7.83
N VAL A 516 5.22 22.86 8.82
CA VAL A 516 4.05 22.01 8.53
C VAL A 516 2.86 22.95 8.33
N ASP A 517 2.50 23.17 7.08
CA ASP A 517 1.29 23.84 6.66
C ASP A 517 0.74 23.17 5.39
N ALA A 518 -0.25 23.79 4.74
CA ALA A 518 -0.81 23.25 3.51
C ALA A 518 0.09 23.40 2.27
N LYS A 519 1.32 23.95 2.37
CA LYS A 519 2.22 24.20 1.24
C LYS A 519 3.14 23.01 0.99
N VAL A 520 3.48 22.81 -0.29
CA VAL A 520 4.44 21.80 -0.74
C VAL A 520 5.29 22.39 -1.86
N THR A 521 6.60 22.14 -1.81
CA THR A 521 7.59 22.66 -2.75
C THR A 521 7.36 22.21 -4.18
N ASN A 522 7.89 22.97 -5.14
CA ASN A 522 7.68 22.71 -6.56
C ASN A 522 8.21 21.33 -6.99
N ALA A 523 9.32 20.87 -6.38
CA ALA A 523 9.92 19.56 -6.64
C ALA A 523 8.92 18.40 -6.47
N LEU A 524 8.09 18.40 -5.43
CA LEU A 524 7.07 17.37 -5.18
C LEU A 524 5.73 17.68 -5.85
N ARG A 525 5.43 18.97 -6.00
CA ARG A 525 4.16 19.48 -6.50
C ARG A 525 3.95 19.34 -8.00
N ASN A 526 5.03 19.44 -8.79
CA ASN A 526 4.95 19.38 -10.25
C ASN A 526 6.04 18.51 -10.88
N PHE A 527 7.05 18.07 -10.13
CA PHE A 527 8.22 17.38 -10.66
C PHE A 527 8.48 16.00 -10.00
N LEU A 528 7.46 15.40 -9.38
CA LEU A 528 7.61 14.08 -8.74
C LEU A 528 8.00 13.04 -9.79
N PHE A 529 9.17 12.43 -9.62
CA PHE A 529 9.79 11.43 -10.50
C PHE A 529 10.03 11.86 -11.97
N GLY A 530 9.98 13.15 -12.29
CA GLY A 530 10.29 13.64 -13.64
C GLY A 530 9.68 15.01 -13.95
N ALA A 531 9.92 15.54 -15.16
CA ALA A 531 9.27 16.77 -15.61
C ALA A 531 7.82 16.51 -16.09
N PRO A 532 6.89 17.48 -15.97
CA PRO A 532 5.57 17.40 -16.60
C PRO A 532 5.67 17.06 -18.09
N GLY A 533 4.91 16.06 -18.55
CA GLY A 533 4.96 15.54 -19.91
C GLY A 533 5.99 14.42 -20.14
N ASP A 534 7.05 14.36 -19.32
CA ASP A 534 8.11 13.33 -19.34
C ASP A 534 7.97 12.31 -18.18
N GLY A 535 6.79 12.20 -17.58
CA GLY A 535 6.48 11.29 -16.47
C GLY A 535 6.30 11.95 -15.10
N GLY A 536 6.52 13.26 -14.98
CA GLY A 536 6.34 14.01 -13.74
C GLY A 536 4.90 14.03 -13.21
N LEU A 537 4.73 13.97 -11.89
CA LEU A 537 3.44 13.95 -11.19
C LEU A 537 3.32 15.06 -10.13
N ASP A 538 2.12 15.21 -9.55
CA ASP A 538 1.79 16.13 -8.44
C ASP A 538 1.48 15.33 -7.17
N LEU A 539 2.44 15.22 -6.25
CA LEU A 539 2.29 14.45 -5.01
C LEU A 539 1.11 14.91 -4.13
N PRO A 540 0.89 16.21 -3.88
CA PRO A 540 -0.35 16.72 -3.30
C PRO A 540 -1.64 16.20 -3.96
N SER A 541 -1.72 16.21 -5.29
CA SER A 541 -2.89 15.69 -6.01
C SER A 541 -3.07 14.19 -5.79
N LEU A 542 -1.97 13.41 -5.82
CA LEU A 542 -2.00 11.97 -5.50
C LEU A 542 -2.46 11.71 -4.06
N ASN A 543 -2.03 12.52 -3.08
CA ASN A 543 -2.43 12.40 -1.67
C ASN A 543 -3.93 12.67 -1.47
N ILE A 544 -4.46 13.74 -2.07
CA ILE A 544 -5.90 14.06 -2.04
C ILE A 544 -6.70 12.92 -2.68
N GLN A 545 -6.27 12.44 -3.86
CA GLN A 545 -6.95 11.38 -4.57
C GLN A 545 -6.90 10.04 -3.81
N ARG A 546 -5.75 9.71 -3.17
CA ARG A 546 -5.59 8.54 -2.30
C ARG A 546 -6.52 8.61 -1.08
N GLY A 547 -6.68 9.78 -0.46
CA GLY A 547 -7.66 9.96 0.62
C GLY A 547 -9.10 9.70 0.17
N ARG A 548 -9.48 10.17 -1.04
CA ARG A 548 -10.81 9.91 -1.62
C ARG A 548 -11.00 8.43 -1.98
N ASP A 549 -9.97 7.79 -2.50
CA ASP A 549 -9.90 6.37 -2.86
C ASP A 549 -9.98 5.43 -1.64
N HIS A 550 -9.40 5.82 -0.51
CA HIS A 550 -9.49 5.11 0.78
C HIS A 550 -10.85 5.29 1.48
N GLY A 551 -11.76 6.05 0.89
CA GLY A 551 -13.05 6.38 1.50
C GLY A 551 -12.89 7.21 2.77
N LEU A 552 -11.85 8.04 2.89
CA LEU A 552 -11.65 8.88 4.08
C LEU A 552 -12.80 9.90 4.20
N PRO A 553 -13.38 10.06 5.41
CA PRO A 553 -14.33 11.12 5.67
C PRO A 553 -13.76 12.53 5.47
N ASP A 554 -14.65 13.52 5.40
CA ASP A 554 -14.26 14.92 5.46
C ASP A 554 -13.52 15.25 6.77
N TYR A 555 -12.72 16.31 6.69
CA TYR A 555 -11.99 16.90 7.81
C TYR A 555 -12.84 17.00 9.09
N ASN A 556 -14.05 17.56 8.99
CA ASN A 556 -14.90 17.87 10.13
C ASN A 556 -15.54 16.62 10.77
N THR A 557 -15.80 15.57 10.00
CA THR A 557 -16.23 14.26 10.51
C THR A 557 -15.11 13.58 11.30
N VAL A 558 -13.86 13.63 10.82
CA VAL A 558 -12.72 13.05 11.57
C VAL A 558 -12.39 13.88 12.82
N ARG A 559 -12.57 15.21 12.81
CA ARG A 559 -12.51 16.02 14.05
C ARG A 559 -13.43 15.48 15.14
N VAL A 560 -14.70 15.29 14.80
CA VAL A 560 -15.71 14.81 15.76
C VAL A 560 -15.37 13.40 16.26
N ALA A 561 -14.88 12.52 15.38
CA ALA A 561 -14.40 11.19 15.75
C ALA A 561 -13.22 11.23 16.74
N MET A 562 -12.31 12.20 16.58
CA MET A 562 -11.19 12.46 17.49
C MET A 562 -11.57 13.29 18.73
N GLY A 563 -12.87 13.54 18.98
CA GLY A 563 -13.37 14.31 20.11
C GLY A 563 -13.12 15.83 20.02
N LEU A 564 -12.69 16.33 18.86
CA LEU A 564 -12.47 17.75 18.59
C LEU A 564 -13.78 18.43 18.12
N PRO A 565 -13.94 19.75 18.37
CA PRO A 565 -15.12 20.48 17.92
C PRO A 565 -15.16 20.60 16.39
N ARG A 566 -16.36 20.40 15.81
CA ARG A 566 -16.66 20.74 14.41
C ARG A 566 -16.48 22.25 14.19
N LEU A 567 -15.78 22.62 13.13
CA LEU A 567 -15.58 24.02 12.75
C LEU A 567 -16.64 24.46 11.74
N VAL A 568 -17.09 25.72 11.81
CA VAL A 568 -18.24 26.22 11.01
C VAL A 568 -17.88 27.30 9.99
N SER A 569 -16.60 27.65 9.89
CA SER A 569 -16.06 28.71 9.02
C SER A 569 -14.60 28.43 8.68
N PHE A 570 -14.15 28.81 7.48
CA PHE A 570 -12.75 28.66 7.08
C PHE A 570 -11.79 29.45 7.98
N ASP A 571 -12.19 30.64 8.46
CA ASP A 571 -11.43 31.47 9.41
C ASP A 571 -11.19 30.81 10.79
N ALA A 572 -11.84 29.68 11.07
CA ALA A 572 -11.63 28.93 12.32
C ALA A 572 -10.58 27.82 12.17
N ILE A 573 -10.06 27.60 10.96
CA ILE A 573 -9.05 26.57 10.64
C ILE A 573 -7.65 27.17 10.77
N SER A 574 -7.42 28.33 10.15
CA SER A 574 -6.11 28.97 10.04
C SER A 574 -6.16 30.47 10.34
N SER A 575 -5.09 30.98 10.93
CA SER A 575 -4.82 32.41 11.10
C SER A 575 -4.26 33.07 9.83
N ASP A 576 -3.79 32.29 8.84
CA ASP A 576 -3.36 32.82 7.54
C ASP A 576 -4.55 33.07 6.61
N ALA A 577 -4.83 34.36 6.37
CA ALA A 577 -5.86 34.82 5.45
C ALA A 577 -5.68 34.29 4.01
N THR A 578 -4.45 33.95 3.59
CA THR A 578 -4.16 33.40 2.26
C THR A 578 -4.70 31.97 2.14
N THR A 579 -4.39 31.13 3.14
CA THR A 579 -4.90 29.76 3.27
C THR A 579 -6.42 29.75 3.44
N VAL A 580 -6.99 30.61 4.28
CA VAL A 580 -8.45 30.76 4.42
C VAL A 580 -9.12 31.12 3.08
N ALA A 581 -8.56 32.09 2.34
CA ALA A 581 -9.08 32.47 1.03
C ALA A 581 -9.00 31.30 0.02
N ALA A 582 -7.87 30.59 -0.05
CA ALA A 582 -7.66 29.45 -0.93
C ALA A 582 -8.62 28.28 -0.64
N LEU A 583 -8.84 27.97 0.65
CA LEU A 583 -9.83 26.97 1.07
C LEU A 583 -11.24 27.36 0.65
N SER A 584 -11.65 28.61 0.91
CA SER A 584 -12.98 29.12 0.54
C SER A 584 -13.23 29.21 -0.98
N ALA A 585 -12.17 29.27 -1.78
CA ALA A 585 -12.23 29.20 -3.24
C ALA A 585 -12.29 27.75 -3.77
N SER A 586 -11.84 26.78 -2.99
CA SER A 586 -11.73 25.36 -3.38
C SER A 586 -12.90 24.50 -2.89
N TYR A 587 -13.52 24.86 -1.78
CA TYR A 587 -14.57 24.10 -1.10
C TYR A 587 -15.80 24.98 -0.81
N VAL A 588 -17.01 24.39 -0.92
CA VAL A 588 -18.27 25.11 -0.66
C VAL A 588 -18.52 25.24 0.84
N SER A 589 -18.18 24.21 1.61
CA SER A 589 -18.27 24.15 3.07
C SER A 589 -16.97 23.63 3.69
N VAL A 590 -16.74 23.92 4.97
CA VAL A 590 -15.71 23.25 5.79
C VAL A 590 -15.93 21.73 5.84
N ASP A 591 -17.20 21.31 5.71
CA ASP A 591 -17.62 19.91 5.66
C ASP A 591 -17.26 19.20 4.34
N ASP A 592 -16.80 19.94 3.33
CA ASP A 592 -16.35 19.37 2.06
C ASP A 592 -14.83 19.15 2.01
N ILE A 593 -14.06 19.63 3.00
CA ILE A 593 -12.60 19.63 2.96
C ILE A 593 -12.05 18.19 3.05
N ASP A 594 -11.15 17.84 2.12
CA ASP A 594 -10.41 16.58 2.15
C ASP A 594 -9.50 16.52 3.40
N LEU A 595 -9.50 15.40 4.13
CA LEU A 595 -8.85 15.28 5.45
C LEU A 595 -7.40 15.78 5.48
N TRP A 596 -6.61 15.44 4.46
CA TRP A 596 -5.20 15.82 4.37
C TRP A 596 -5.02 17.35 4.32
N ILE A 597 -5.82 18.02 3.48
CA ILE A 597 -5.81 19.48 3.33
C ILE A 597 -6.30 20.17 4.60
N GLY A 598 -7.37 19.68 5.21
CA GLY A 598 -7.92 20.26 6.44
C GLY A 598 -6.95 20.16 7.62
N GLY A 599 -6.28 19.02 7.79
CA GLY A 599 -5.30 18.83 8.87
C GLY A 599 -4.00 19.60 8.69
N LEU A 600 -3.51 19.76 7.46
CA LEU A 600 -2.36 20.62 7.15
C LEU A 600 -2.67 22.11 7.26
N SER A 601 -3.94 22.52 7.09
CA SER A 601 -4.33 23.93 7.15
C SER A 601 -4.49 24.46 8.58
N GLU A 602 -4.43 23.62 9.61
CA GLU A 602 -4.65 24.05 11.00
C GLU A 602 -3.45 24.80 11.59
N ASP A 603 -3.71 25.90 12.31
CA ASP A 603 -2.69 26.57 13.12
C ASP A 603 -2.04 25.60 14.13
N ALA A 604 -0.71 25.56 14.15
CA ALA A 604 0.05 24.67 15.03
C ALA A 604 -0.18 24.98 16.53
N ILE A 605 -0.45 23.94 17.33
CA ILE A 605 -0.67 24.12 18.77
C ILE A 605 0.63 24.48 19.51
N THR A 606 0.50 25.06 20.71
CA THR A 606 1.67 25.51 21.48
C THR A 606 2.57 24.32 21.86
N GLY A 607 3.80 24.34 21.36
CA GLY A 607 4.82 23.31 21.59
C GLY A 607 4.93 22.28 20.46
N SER A 608 3.89 22.11 19.64
CA SER A 608 3.84 21.15 18.54
C SER A 608 4.13 21.79 17.19
N HIS A 609 4.69 21.04 16.24
CA HIS A 609 4.68 21.43 14.83
C HIS A 609 3.28 21.35 14.20
N LEU A 610 2.31 20.69 14.86
CA LEU A 610 1.04 20.29 14.24
C LEU A 610 -0.17 21.04 14.80
N GLY A 611 -1.19 21.19 13.95
CA GLY A 611 -2.53 21.59 14.36
C GLY A 611 -3.28 20.49 15.14
N PRO A 612 -4.39 20.85 15.82
CA PRO A 612 -5.12 19.97 16.73
C PRO A 612 -5.45 18.56 16.21
N LEU A 613 -5.92 18.42 14.97
CA LEU A 613 -6.38 17.15 14.41
C LEU A 613 -5.23 16.18 14.14
N PHE A 614 -4.19 16.63 13.43
CA PHE A 614 -3.05 15.78 13.14
C PHE A 614 -2.23 15.47 14.39
N HIS A 615 -2.12 16.43 15.32
CA HIS A 615 -1.58 16.16 16.65
C HIS A 615 -2.36 15.03 17.35
N ALA A 616 -3.69 15.08 17.35
CA ALA A 616 -4.52 14.05 17.98
C ALA A 616 -4.40 12.67 17.29
N ILE A 617 -4.45 12.61 15.95
CA ILE A 617 -4.36 11.35 15.19
C ILE A 617 -3.01 10.68 15.41
N ILE A 618 -1.91 11.43 15.31
CA ILE A 618 -0.55 10.89 15.45
C ILE A 618 -0.27 10.49 16.90
N THR A 619 -0.65 11.31 17.88
CA THR A 619 -0.57 10.95 19.31
C THR A 619 -1.33 9.66 19.59
N ARG A 620 -2.53 9.50 19.02
CA ARG A 620 -3.35 8.29 19.17
C ARG A 620 -2.67 7.07 18.56
N GLN A 621 -2.24 7.14 17.30
CA GLN A 621 -1.58 6.01 16.62
C GLN A 621 -0.33 5.55 17.38
N PHE A 622 0.58 6.47 17.74
CA PHE A 622 1.81 6.10 18.44
C PHE A 622 1.58 5.65 19.89
N THR A 623 0.52 6.14 20.56
CA THR A 623 0.11 5.58 21.86
C THR A 623 -0.38 4.15 21.70
N ASP A 624 -1.26 3.90 20.72
CA ASP A 624 -1.84 2.58 20.51
C ASP A 624 -0.79 1.55 20.06
N LEU A 625 0.12 1.93 19.15
CA LEU A 625 1.26 1.10 18.75
C LEU A 625 2.15 0.72 19.93
N ARG A 626 2.42 1.65 20.83
CA ARG A 626 3.25 1.42 22.02
C ARG A 626 2.54 0.53 23.04
N ASP A 627 1.28 0.82 23.32
CA ASP A 627 0.52 0.19 24.41
C ASP A 627 -0.02 -1.18 23.96
N GLY A 628 -0.29 -1.39 22.68
CA GLY A 628 -0.73 -2.66 22.08
C GLY A 628 0.39 -3.59 21.60
N ASP A 629 1.67 -3.19 21.71
CA ASP A 629 2.82 -4.04 21.33
C ASP A 629 3.35 -4.85 22.52
N ARG A 630 3.19 -6.18 22.46
CA ARG A 630 3.76 -7.09 23.48
C ARG A 630 5.29 -7.09 23.46
N PHE A 631 5.90 -6.81 22.31
CA PHE A 631 7.35 -6.74 22.14
C PHE A 631 7.89 -5.31 22.31
N TRP A 632 7.11 -4.38 22.89
CA TRP A 632 7.60 -3.05 23.25
C TRP A 632 8.79 -3.15 24.20
N TYR A 633 9.84 -2.35 24.00
CA TYR A 633 11.12 -2.55 24.67
C TYR A 633 11.03 -2.52 26.22
N GLN A 634 10.11 -1.75 26.78
CA GLN A 634 9.90 -1.66 28.24
C GLN A 634 9.17 -2.88 28.81
N ASN A 635 8.59 -3.74 27.96
CA ASN A 635 7.86 -4.95 28.32
C ASN A 635 8.65 -6.24 27.96
N ASP A 636 9.39 -6.28 26.85
CA ASP A 636 10.13 -7.47 26.38
C ASP A 636 11.56 -7.57 26.88
N LEU A 637 12.27 -6.44 27.04
CA LEU A 637 13.69 -6.49 27.39
C LEU A 637 13.91 -6.83 28.87
N THR A 638 14.86 -7.74 29.10
CA THR A 638 15.44 -7.99 30.41
C THR A 638 16.29 -6.80 30.87
N ALA A 639 16.56 -6.67 32.18
CA ALA A 639 17.40 -5.59 32.69
C ALA A 639 18.81 -5.50 32.03
N PRO A 640 19.53 -6.61 31.73
CA PRO A 640 20.78 -6.56 30.98
C PRO A 640 20.61 -6.11 29.51
N GLU A 641 19.50 -6.42 28.85
CA GLU A 641 19.20 -5.92 27.49
C GLU A 641 18.86 -4.41 27.52
N ILE A 642 18.08 -3.95 28.51
CA ILE A 642 17.84 -2.52 28.77
C ILE A 642 19.16 -1.76 28.96
N ASP A 643 20.12 -2.33 29.71
CA ASP A 643 21.43 -1.70 29.92
C ASP A 643 22.25 -1.55 28.62
N ARG A 644 22.05 -2.41 27.61
CA ARG A 644 22.69 -2.28 26.29
C ARG A 644 22.12 -1.15 25.43
N VAL A 645 20.83 -0.81 25.58
CA VAL A 645 20.15 0.23 24.79
C VAL A 645 19.96 1.56 25.55
N ARG A 646 20.27 1.60 26.84
CA ARG A 646 20.10 2.75 27.73
C ARG A 646 20.81 4.01 27.21
N GLY A 647 20.05 5.11 27.07
CA GLY A 647 20.58 6.37 26.58
C GLY A 647 21.01 6.30 25.12
N THR A 648 20.36 5.46 24.32
CA THR A 648 20.42 5.56 22.86
C THR A 648 19.90 6.92 22.42
N THR A 649 20.60 7.53 21.48
CA THR A 649 20.17 8.73 20.74
C THR A 649 20.55 8.52 19.27
N LEU A 650 19.85 9.11 18.32
CA LEU A 650 20.20 9.00 16.90
C LEU A 650 21.61 9.53 16.61
N ALA A 651 22.05 10.61 17.27
CA ALA A 651 23.43 11.12 17.18
C ALA A 651 24.48 10.06 17.57
N ARG A 652 24.24 9.28 18.64
CA ARG A 652 25.10 8.16 19.05
C ARG A 652 25.11 7.00 18.04
N VAL A 653 23.98 6.73 17.36
CA VAL A 653 23.95 5.71 16.29
C VAL A 653 24.77 6.19 15.09
N ILE A 654 24.62 7.46 14.70
CA ILE A 654 25.39 8.08 13.62
C ILE A 654 26.89 8.01 13.89
N ARG A 655 27.36 8.54 15.04
CA ARG A 655 28.79 8.56 15.42
C ARG A 655 29.40 7.15 15.58
N ALA A 656 28.57 6.12 15.80
CA ALA A 656 29.04 4.73 15.90
C ALA A 656 29.21 4.01 14.54
N ASN A 657 28.68 4.57 13.44
CA ASN A 657 28.56 3.90 12.13
C ASN A 657 28.96 4.78 10.92
N THR A 658 29.57 5.95 11.17
CA THR A 658 30.04 6.93 10.18
C THR A 658 31.40 7.51 10.65
N SER A 659 32.02 8.41 9.87
CA SER A 659 33.20 9.16 10.34
C SER A 659 32.86 10.48 11.03
N ILE A 660 31.58 10.77 11.22
CA ILE A 660 31.07 11.96 11.92
C ILE A 660 31.38 11.86 13.42
N GLY A 661 31.94 12.92 13.99
CA GLY A 661 32.28 13.02 15.40
C GLY A 661 31.45 14.08 16.15
N ASP A 662 32.16 14.95 16.86
CA ASP A 662 31.57 15.99 17.72
C ASP A 662 31.04 17.20 16.93
N GLU A 663 31.21 17.26 15.60
CA GLU A 663 30.64 18.32 14.75
C GLU A 663 29.11 18.20 14.59
N LEU A 664 28.56 17.02 14.84
CA LEU A 664 27.12 16.76 14.87
C LEU A 664 26.55 17.11 16.24
N GLN A 665 25.37 17.72 16.31
CA GLN A 665 24.70 17.99 17.57
C GLN A 665 24.14 16.72 18.24
N ASP A 666 24.04 16.71 19.57
CA ASP A 666 23.59 15.53 20.33
C ASP A 666 22.12 15.15 20.12
N ASN A 667 21.25 16.11 19.78
CA ASN A 667 19.89 15.85 19.33
C ASN A 667 19.77 16.33 17.88
N VAL A 668 19.92 15.41 16.93
CA VAL A 668 19.93 15.72 15.49
C VAL A 668 18.60 16.24 14.96
N PHE A 669 17.49 16.08 15.69
CA PHE A 669 16.15 16.57 15.30
C PHE A 669 16.00 18.08 15.48
N ILE A 670 16.94 18.74 16.16
CA ILE A 670 16.94 20.19 16.41
C ILE A 670 18.21 20.81 15.82
N VAL A 671 18.04 21.84 15.00
CA VAL A 671 19.13 22.69 14.50
C VAL A 671 19.60 23.63 15.63
N PRO A 672 20.91 23.70 15.94
CA PRO A 672 21.48 24.55 17.01
C PRO A 672 21.17 26.06 16.92
#